data_AF-A0A6J4IS48-F1
#
_entry.id   AF-A0A6J4IS48-F1
#
_cell.length_a   1.000
_cell.length_b   1.000
_cell.length_c   1.000
_cell.angle_alpha   90.00
_cell.angle_beta   90.00
_cell.angle_gamma   90.00
#
_symmetry.space_group_name_H-M   'P 1'
#
loop_
_entity.id
_entity.type
_entity.pdbx_description
1 polymer ?
#
loop_
_entity_poly.entity_id
_entity_poly.type
_entity_poly.pdbx_seq_one_letter_code
_entity_poly.pdbx_strand_id
1 'polypeptide(L)'
;MTAETPVDAVPRPPAAKKMPVERTHHGDTFTDSYEWLREKDNPEVTAHLTAENAYTEAVTRGQEQLRERIFTEIKNRTQETDLSVPARKKGWWYYSRTEEGKQYGIQCRVAAVDTGDLAADWTPPEVVPGQPVEGEQVLLDGNVLAEGKPFFSLGGLAVSEDGTLLAYCEDNAGDERFTLRVKDLESGELLPDEVANVFYGLGFSPDGTRVFYTVVDDSWRPFQVKVHTLGTPVEEDEVLYQEDDVAMWTGFDLSADRTQLLISVGSSEYSEYRVLDLTTPGAGLTTLISRDERILYEAEPVRLDGVLHYVLTHNRDAKNSMVSLVAASEFARPLKDQQWTTVIPHDDAVRVNGAAVTRTHLVLSVRRDTTERVQVLDLKGLGTPAQAAPAEPDFEEELITSNLANAEFDSPIIRLSYTSFLTPPRIYDYVLATGELALRKETEVLGGYRPERYVAERQWAKAADGTLLPLSVLRRADLRQDGSNPALVYAYGSYEVSMDPGFSVARLSLLDRGIVYVVAHVRGGGEMGRTWYEQGKKLNKKNTFTDFVDATDHLVDSGWVDPLRIAAMGGSAGGLLMGAVANLAPEKYRAIVAQVPFVDALTTILDPELPLSALEWEEWGNPITDPEVYRYMKEYTPYENVRTADYPRIAAVTSFNDTRVLYVEPAKWVAELREKTTGSEPIVLKTEMDGGHGGASGRYARWKDVAWDYAFAADALGATEVRPFADA
;
A
#
# COMPACT_ATOMS: atom_id res chain seq x y z
N MET A 1 -17.19 -13.01 59.13
CA MET A 1 -17.62 -12.14 58.01
C MET A 1 -16.55 -12.28 56.93
N THR A 2 -16.80 -13.19 56.01
CA THR A 2 -16.01 -13.37 54.79
C THR A 2 -16.29 -12.16 53.90
N ALA A 3 -15.26 -11.35 53.63
CA ALA A 3 -15.36 -10.28 52.66
C ALA A 3 -15.54 -10.90 51.29
N GLU A 4 -16.74 -10.74 50.71
CA GLU A 4 -16.99 -11.05 49.31
C GLU A 4 -16.06 -10.21 48.45
N THR A 5 -15.22 -10.89 47.68
CA THR A 5 -14.45 -10.29 46.60
C THR A 5 -15.44 -9.64 45.62
N PRO A 6 -15.25 -8.38 45.19
CA PRO A 6 -16.17 -7.78 44.22
C PRO A 6 -16.20 -8.64 42.96
N VAL A 7 -17.39 -9.06 42.54
CA VAL A 7 -17.61 -9.64 41.23
C VAL A 7 -17.22 -8.56 40.23
N ASP A 8 -16.16 -8.77 39.44
CA ASP A 8 -15.76 -7.86 38.37
C ASP A 8 -17.00 -7.61 37.48
N ALA A 9 -17.50 -6.38 37.50
CA ALA A 9 -18.68 -6.02 36.71
C ALA A 9 -18.32 -6.20 35.23
N VAL A 10 -19.11 -7.00 34.50
CA VAL A 10 -18.97 -7.15 33.05
C VAL A 10 -19.00 -5.75 32.42
N PRO A 11 -17.93 -5.35 31.69
CA PRO A 11 -17.88 -4.04 31.05
C PRO A 11 -19.10 -3.85 30.15
N ARG A 12 -19.78 -2.71 30.27
CA ARG A 12 -20.89 -2.37 29.38
C ARG A 12 -20.39 -1.51 28.23
N PRO A 13 -20.78 -1.79 26.98
CA PRO A 13 -20.42 -0.93 25.86
C PRO A 13 -21.04 0.46 26.06
N PRO A 14 -20.35 1.54 25.65
CA PRO A 14 -20.95 2.85 25.61
C PRO A 14 -22.11 2.86 24.61
N ALA A 15 -23.19 3.54 24.96
CA ALA A 15 -24.34 3.71 24.09
C ALA A 15 -24.21 5.03 23.33
N ALA A 16 -24.15 4.98 22.00
CA ALA A 16 -24.23 6.17 21.17
C ALA A 16 -25.65 6.75 21.23
N LYS A 17 -25.76 8.08 21.34
CA LYS A 17 -27.04 8.77 21.21
C LYS A 17 -27.60 8.54 19.80
N LYS A 18 -28.92 8.43 19.70
CA LYS A 18 -29.62 8.41 18.41
C LYS A 18 -30.11 9.80 18.07
N MET A 19 -29.62 10.36 16.98
CA MET A 19 -30.04 11.63 16.41
C MET A 19 -30.37 11.40 14.93
N PRO A 20 -31.62 10.97 14.62
CA PRO A 20 -32.00 10.61 13.26
C PRO A 20 -31.84 11.78 12.29
N VAL A 21 -31.07 11.57 11.24
CA VAL A 21 -30.93 12.43 10.07
C VAL A 21 -31.38 11.62 8.85
N GLU A 22 -32.15 12.23 7.96
CA GLU A 22 -32.60 11.57 6.74
C GLU A 22 -31.74 11.97 5.55
N ARG A 23 -31.21 10.97 4.85
CA ARG A 23 -30.60 11.12 3.52
C ARG A 23 -31.59 10.60 2.49
N THR A 24 -32.01 11.43 1.54
CA THR A 24 -32.91 11.01 0.44
C THR A 24 -32.23 11.18 -0.90
N HIS A 25 -32.13 10.10 -1.67
CA HIS A 25 -31.55 10.12 -3.02
C HIS A 25 -32.29 9.17 -3.96
N HIS A 26 -32.47 9.54 -5.23
CA HIS A 26 -33.27 8.78 -6.21
C HIS A 26 -34.66 8.31 -5.71
N GLY A 27 -35.27 9.05 -4.77
CA GLY A 27 -36.57 8.72 -4.17
C GLY A 27 -36.52 7.67 -3.04
N ASP A 28 -35.34 7.24 -2.65
CA ASP A 28 -35.08 6.33 -1.52
C ASP A 28 -34.55 7.12 -0.32
N THR A 29 -35.14 6.91 0.87
CA THR A 29 -34.76 7.60 2.10
C THR A 29 -34.12 6.61 3.07
N PHE A 30 -32.90 6.94 3.51
CA PHE A 30 -32.18 6.26 4.60
C PHE A 30 -32.20 7.15 5.85
N THR A 31 -32.52 6.57 7.01
CA THR A 31 -32.51 7.27 8.30
C THR A 31 -31.26 6.89 9.07
N ASP A 32 -30.32 7.82 9.13
CA ASP A 32 -29.06 7.67 9.85
C ASP A 32 -29.18 8.15 11.29
N SER A 33 -29.08 7.23 12.26
CA SER A 33 -29.21 7.59 13.67
C SER A 33 -27.92 8.14 14.29
N TYR A 34 -26.79 8.05 13.60
CA TYR A 34 -25.46 8.24 14.18
C TYR A 34 -24.60 9.26 13.42
N GLU A 35 -25.18 10.01 12.48
CA GLU A 35 -24.47 11.00 11.68
C GLU A 35 -23.82 12.13 12.49
N TRP A 36 -24.34 12.43 13.70
CA TRP A 36 -23.73 13.39 14.63
C TRP A 36 -22.27 13.02 15.01
N LEU A 37 -21.86 11.76 14.85
CA LEU A 37 -20.48 11.32 15.08
C LEU A 37 -19.49 11.90 14.07
N ARG A 38 -19.94 12.44 12.93
CA ARG A 38 -19.07 13.09 11.91
C ARG A 38 -18.51 14.43 12.39
N GLU A 39 -19.17 15.08 13.34
CA GLU A 39 -18.80 16.41 13.82
C GLU A 39 -17.49 16.34 14.64
N LYS A 40 -16.34 16.33 13.96
CA LYS A 40 -15.02 16.13 14.57
C LYS A 40 -14.69 17.08 15.72
N ASP A 41 -15.15 18.33 15.62
CA ASP A 41 -14.94 19.37 16.66
C ASP A 41 -15.94 19.29 17.82
N ASN A 42 -16.92 18.39 17.76
CA ASN A 42 -17.93 18.24 18.81
C ASN A 42 -17.33 17.45 20.00
N PRO A 43 -17.26 18.03 21.22
CA PRO A 43 -16.66 17.36 22.38
C PRO A 43 -17.42 16.09 22.79
N GLU A 44 -18.70 15.93 22.43
CA GLU A 44 -19.44 14.69 22.68
C GLU A 44 -18.91 13.52 21.84
N VAL A 45 -18.38 13.78 20.64
CA VAL A 45 -17.75 12.77 19.78
C VAL A 45 -16.47 12.27 20.43
N THR A 46 -15.56 13.17 20.81
CA THR A 46 -14.32 12.81 21.51
C THR A 46 -14.60 12.05 22.81
N ALA A 47 -15.62 12.48 23.57
CA ALA A 47 -16.04 11.77 24.78
C ALA A 47 -16.57 10.36 24.48
N HIS A 48 -17.34 10.18 23.39
CA HIS A 48 -17.82 8.88 22.95
C HIS A 48 -16.67 7.95 22.53
N LEU A 49 -15.76 8.41 21.66
CA LEU A 49 -14.60 7.64 21.21
C LEU A 49 -13.66 7.26 22.37
N THR A 50 -13.48 8.16 23.34
CA THR A 50 -12.72 7.85 24.57
C THR A 50 -13.39 6.76 25.40
N ALA A 51 -14.73 6.80 25.53
CA ALA A 51 -15.48 5.75 26.21
C ALA A 51 -15.43 4.41 25.47
N GLU A 52 -15.42 4.44 24.13
CA GLU A 52 -15.22 3.26 23.29
C GLU A 52 -13.84 2.63 23.54
N ASN A 53 -12.78 3.43 23.55
CA ASN A 53 -11.43 2.96 23.87
C ASN A 53 -11.36 2.36 25.29
N ALA A 54 -12.01 2.97 26.28
CA ALA A 54 -12.07 2.43 27.64
C ALA A 54 -12.82 1.09 27.72
N TYR A 55 -13.90 0.93 26.95
CA TYR A 55 -14.61 -0.35 26.85
C TYR A 55 -13.76 -1.42 26.15
N THR A 56 -13.13 -1.07 25.04
CA THR A 56 -12.20 -1.94 24.29
C THR A 56 -11.07 -2.45 25.20
N GLU A 57 -10.45 -1.56 25.98
CA GLU A 57 -9.41 -1.94 26.94
C GLU A 57 -9.97 -2.86 28.04
N ALA A 58 -11.15 -2.55 28.58
CA ALA A 58 -11.76 -3.37 29.62
C ALA A 58 -12.10 -4.79 29.15
N VAL A 59 -12.62 -4.94 27.94
CA VAL A 59 -12.98 -6.24 27.33
C VAL A 59 -11.74 -7.04 26.93
N THR A 60 -10.70 -6.37 26.45
CA THR A 60 -9.48 -7.03 25.96
C THR A 60 -8.38 -7.13 27.01
N ARG A 61 -8.60 -6.69 28.25
CA ARG A 61 -7.61 -6.72 29.35
C ARG A 61 -6.98 -8.09 29.54
N GLY A 62 -7.75 -9.17 29.39
CA GLY A 62 -7.25 -10.55 29.50
C GLY A 62 -6.20 -10.93 28.45
N GLN A 63 -6.13 -10.19 27.34
CA GLN A 63 -5.17 -10.41 26.26
C GLN A 63 -3.84 -9.70 26.46
N GLU A 64 -3.67 -8.89 27.51
CA GLU A 64 -2.46 -8.06 27.67
C GLU A 64 -1.16 -8.87 27.63
N GLN A 65 -1.12 -10.00 28.34
CA GLN A 65 0.06 -10.87 28.30
C GLN A 65 0.29 -11.50 26.93
N LEU A 66 -0.78 -11.78 26.17
CA LEU A 66 -0.65 -12.30 24.81
C LEU A 66 -0.12 -11.22 23.86
N ARG A 67 -0.62 -9.99 23.98
CA ARG A 67 -0.12 -8.82 23.25
C ARG A 67 1.36 -8.59 23.51
N GLU A 68 1.77 -8.59 24.78
CA GLU A 68 3.17 -8.42 25.17
C GLU A 68 4.05 -9.55 24.64
N ARG A 69 3.58 -10.81 24.69
CA ARG A 69 4.29 -11.95 24.09
C ARG A 69 4.48 -11.77 22.59
N ILE A 70 3.41 -11.49 21.83
CA ILE A 70 3.49 -11.32 20.37
C ILE A 70 4.38 -10.13 20.02
N PHE A 71 4.27 -8.99 20.71
CA PHE A 71 5.17 -7.85 20.53
C PHE A 71 6.63 -8.24 20.77
N THR A 72 6.92 -8.93 21.87
CA THR A 72 8.27 -9.36 22.23
C THR A 72 8.81 -10.38 21.23
N GLU A 73 7.97 -11.28 20.73
CA GLU A 73 8.31 -12.22 19.66
C GLU A 73 8.67 -11.50 18.36
N ILE A 74 7.91 -10.49 17.94
CA ILE A 74 8.21 -9.66 16.78
C ILE A 74 9.56 -8.97 16.98
N LYS A 75 9.73 -8.30 18.12
CA LYS A 75 10.96 -7.58 18.47
C LYS A 75 12.17 -8.52 18.45
N ASN A 76 12.11 -9.65 19.16
CA ASN A 76 13.22 -10.59 19.29
C ASN A 76 13.59 -11.32 17.99
N ARG A 77 12.71 -11.32 16.99
CA ARG A 77 12.99 -11.86 15.65
C ARG A 77 13.44 -10.79 14.66
N THR A 78 13.42 -9.51 15.04
CA THR A 78 13.78 -8.38 14.16
C THR A 78 15.17 -7.85 14.49
N GLN A 79 16.01 -7.69 13.48
CA GLN A 79 17.26 -6.95 13.62
C GLN A 79 16.98 -5.44 13.72
N GLU A 80 17.03 -4.90 14.92
CA GLU A 80 16.62 -3.50 15.18
C GLU A 80 17.66 -2.47 14.73
N THR A 81 18.94 -2.79 14.91
CA THR A 81 20.03 -2.00 14.37
C THR A 81 20.40 -2.59 13.02
N ASP A 82 20.13 -1.87 11.93
CA ASP A 82 20.25 -2.42 10.58
C ASP A 82 20.51 -1.31 9.54
N LEU A 83 20.99 -1.68 8.36
CA LEU A 83 21.32 -0.78 7.25
C LEU A 83 20.74 -1.33 5.94
N SER A 84 20.20 -0.47 5.08
CA SER A 84 19.84 -0.86 3.72
C SER A 84 21.09 -1.04 2.84
N VAL A 85 20.94 -1.76 1.73
CA VAL A 85 22.03 -1.87 0.75
C VAL A 85 22.22 -0.52 0.06
N PRO A 86 23.43 0.07 0.07
CA PRO A 86 23.65 1.39 -0.51
C PRO A 86 23.39 1.43 -2.02
N ALA A 87 22.62 2.40 -2.48
CA ALA A 87 22.31 2.65 -3.88
C ALA A 87 23.18 3.80 -4.40
N ARG A 88 23.89 3.58 -5.51
CA ARG A 88 24.73 4.62 -6.10
C ARG A 88 23.86 5.58 -6.89
N LYS A 89 24.03 6.88 -6.66
CA LYS A 89 23.58 7.94 -7.56
C LYS A 89 24.74 8.93 -7.74
N LYS A 90 25.31 8.95 -8.94
CA LYS A 90 26.48 9.76 -9.30
C LYS A 90 27.66 9.55 -8.33
N GLY A 91 28.17 10.62 -7.73
CA GLY A 91 29.32 10.62 -6.82
C GLY A 91 29.03 10.14 -5.40
N TRP A 92 27.86 9.55 -5.14
CA TRP A 92 27.43 9.17 -3.80
C TRP A 92 26.76 7.79 -3.78
N TRP A 93 26.94 7.09 -2.67
CA TRP A 93 26.15 5.94 -2.26
C TRP A 93 25.16 6.40 -1.18
N TYR A 94 23.87 6.23 -1.41
CA TYR A 94 22.79 6.57 -0.48
C TYR A 94 22.25 5.31 0.19
N TYR A 95 21.98 5.39 1.48
CA TYR A 95 21.41 4.29 2.25
C TYR A 95 20.65 4.83 3.45
N SER A 96 19.90 3.96 4.10
CA SER A 96 19.20 4.26 5.34
C SER A 96 19.66 3.30 6.42
N ARG A 97 19.66 3.74 7.67
CA ARG A 97 19.91 2.86 8.82
C ARG A 97 18.89 3.06 9.92
N THR A 98 18.75 2.06 10.78
CA THR A 98 17.96 2.12 12.00
C THR A 98 18.84 1.76 13.19
N GLU A 99 18.47 2.26 14.37
CA GLU A 99 19.17 1.97 15.63
C GLU A 99 18.22 1.34 16.63
N GLU A 100 18.67 0.36 17.41
CA GLU A 100 17.89 -0.20 18.51
C GLU A 100 17.39 0.89 19.48
N GLY A 101 16.13 0.76 19.91
CA GLY A 101 15.47 1.73 20.77
C GLY A 101 14.95 2.98 20.05
N LYS A 102 15.22 3.14 18.74
CA LYS A 102 14.76 4.29 17.93
C LYS A 102 13.57 3.93 17.04
N GLN A 103 12.71 4.92 16.77
CA GLN A 103 11.44 4.74 16.06
C GLN A 103 11.56 4.89 14.54
N TYR A 104 12.50 5.73 14.10
CA TYR A 104 12.59 6.23 12.74
C TYR A 104 13.94 5.93 12.09
N GLY A 105 13.94 5.83 10.77
CA GLY A 105 15.15 5.66 9.97
C GLY A 105 16.00 6.93 9.90
N ILE A 106 17.28 6.72 9.64
CA ILE A 106 18.30 7.74 9.46
C ILE A 106 18.77 7.63 8.01
N GLN A 107 18.64 8.71 7.24
CA GLN A 107 19.04 8.78 5.84
C GLN A 107 20.50 9.22 5.78
N CYS A 108 21.32 8.43 5.10
CA CYS A 108 22.77 8.57 5.07
C CYS A 108 23.30 8.55 3.63
N ARG A 109 24.52 9.05 3.46
CA ARG A 109 25.31 8.82 2.26
C ARG A 109 26.79 8.64 2.57
N VAL A 110 27.53 8.11 1.62
CA VAL A 110 29.00 8.09 1.60
C VAL A 110 29.49 8.39 0.19
N ALA A 111 30.65 9.03 0.05
CA ALA A 111 31.23 9.33 -1.25
C ALA A 111 31.47 8.04 -2.05
N ALA A 112 31.09 8.05 -3.32
CA ALA A 112 31.46 7.00 -4.26
C ALA A 112 32.87 7.28 -4.82
N VAL A 113 33.56 6.23 -5.25
CA VAL A 113 34.87 6.32 -5.90
C VAL A 113 34.71 5.89 -7.36
N ASP A 114 35.28 6.68 -8.26
CA ASP A 114 35.40 6.35 -9.69
C ASP A 114 36.82 5.88 -9.97
N THR A 115 37.02 4.56 -9.87
CA THR A 115 38.31 3.91 -10.13
C THR A 115 38.55 3.67 -11.63
N GLY A 116 37.49 3.70 -12.44
CA GLY A 116 37.52 3.36 -13.86
C GLY A 116 37.30 1.87 -14.14
N ASP A 117 37.18 1.04 -13.10
CA ASP A 117 36.70 -0.33 -13.18
C ASP A 117 35.20 -0.35 -12.83
N LEU A 118 34.35 -0.59 -13.84
CA LEU A 118 32.90 -0.60 -13.66
C LEU A 118 32.42 -1.61 -12.61
N ALA A 119 33.09 -2.75 -12.45
CA ALA A 119 32.68 -3.73 -11.45
C ALA A 119 32.98 -3.23 -10.03
N ALA A 120 34.15 -2.61 -9.84
CA ALA A 120 34.52 -2.01 -8.56
C ALA A 120 33.65 -0.78 -8.24
N ASP A 121 33.42 0.06 -9.23
CA ASP A 121 32.69 1.32 -9.12
C ASP A 121 31.20 1.09 -8.77
N TRP A 122 30.60 -0.02 -9.19
CA TRP A 122 29.20 -0.34 -8.93
C TRP A 122 28.97 -1.43 -7.89
N THR A 123 30.03 -1.84 -7.19
CA THR A 123 29.89 -2.69 -6.00
C THR A 123 29.60 -1.80 -4.79
N PRO A 124 28.45 -1.95 -4.11
CA PRO A 124 28.13 -1.15 -2.94
C PRO A 124 29.11 -1.41 -1.79
N PRO A 125 29.40 -0.40 -0.94
CA PRO A 125 30.21 -0.63 0.25
C PRO A 125 29.55 -1.65 1.17
N GLU A 126 30.36 -2.43 1.87
CA GLU A 126 29.89 -3.42 2.83
C GLU A 126 29.16 -2.72 3.98
N VAL A 127 27.98 -3.22 4.32
CA VAL A 127 27.18 -2.73 5.43
C VAL A 127 27.19 -3.74 6.56
N VAL A 128 27.60 -3.30 7.75
CA VAL A 128 27.63 -4.13 8.96
C VAL A 128 26.70 -3.49 9.99
N PRO A 129 25.66 -4.21 10.47
CA PRO A 129 24.77 -3.74 11.53
C PRO A 129 25.53 -3.11 12.71
N GLY A 130 25.17 -1.86 13.04
CA GLY A 130 25.76 -1.09 14.13
C GLY A 130 27.10 -0.41 13.81
N GLN A 131 27.60 -0.54 12.58
CA GLN A 131 28.81 0.14 12.12
C GLN A 131 28.45 1.07 10.95
N PRO A 132 28.52 2.41 11.13
CA PRO A 132 28.39 3.34 10.02
C PRO A 132 29.45 3.03 8.95
N VAL A 133 29.09 3.21 7.68
CA VAL A 133 30.07 3.09 6.58
C VAL A 133 31.14 4.17 6.76
N GLU A 134 32.41 3.84 6.54
CA GLU A 134 33.51 4.81 6.67
C GLU A 134 33.26 6.06 5.81
N GLY A 135 33.29 7.24 6.43
CA GLY A 135 32.97 8.50 5.75
C GLY A 135 31.48 8.80 5.62
N GLU A 136 30.61 8.12 6.38
CA GLU A 136 29.17 8.42 6.47
C GLU A 136 28.90 9.91 6.72
N GLN A 137 27.97 10.45 5.94
CA GLN A 137 27.29 11.71 6.19
C GLN A 137 25.81 11.46 6.45
N VAL A 138 25.31 11.91 7.60
CA VAL A 138 23.88 11.87 7.93
C VAL A 138 23.18 13.02 7.22
N LEU A 139 22.27 12.69 6.32
CA LEU A 139 21.43 13.64 5.60
C LEU A 139 20.28 14.11 6.47
N LEU A 140 19.56 13.15 7.05
CA LEU A 140 18.35 13.37 7.81
C LEU A 140 18.18 12.30 8.89
N ASP A 141 17.97 12.71 10.15
CA ASP A 141 17.64 11.79 11.24
C ASP A 141 16.19 11.99 11.66
N GLY A 142 15.31 11.04 11.32
CA GLY A 142 13.90 11.11 11.68
C GLY A 142 13.65 11.11 13.19
N ASN A 143 14.58 10.60 14.00
CA ASN A 143 14.45 10.58 15.46
C ASN A 143 14.68 11.95 16.08
N VAL A 144 15.60 12.72 15.50
CA VAL A 144 15.83 14.12 15.90
C VAL A 144 14.65 14.97 15.46
N LEU A 145 14.17 14.79 14.23
CA LEU A 145 13.02 15.53 13.71
C LEU A 145 11.73 15.24 14.47
N ALA A 146 11.54 14.02 14.97
CA ALA A 146 10.37 13.62 15.73
C ALA A 146 10.40 14.03 17.22
N GLU A 147 11.51 14.59 17.73
CA GLU A 147 11.66 14.86 19.16
C GLU A 147 10.60 15.87 19.66
N GLY A 148 9.88 15.48 20.71
CA GLY A 148 8.82 16.31 21.31
C GLY A 148 7.53 16.40 20.51
N LYS A 149 7.41 15.70 19.38
CA LYS A 149 6.23 15.69 18.52
C LYS A 149 5.35 14.46 18.80
N PRO A 150 4.01 14.59 18.80
CA PRO A 150 3.10 13.46 19.01
C PRO A 150 3.07 12.49 17.80
N PHE A 151 3.33 13.01 16.61
CA PHE A 151 3.39 12.26 15.36
C PHE A 151 4.56 12.77 14.51
N PHE A 152 5.15 11.88 13.71
CA PHE A 152 6.14 12.24 12.69
C PHE A 152 6.08 11.28 11.51
N SER A 153 6.06 11.84 10.30
CA SER A 153 6.20 11.11 9.05
C SER A 153 6.96 11.94 8.02
N LEU A 154 7.67 11.27 7.11
CA LEU A 154 8.27 11.90 5.94
C LEU A 154 7.39 11.65 4.71
N GLY A 155 7.08 12.71 3.96
CA GLY A 155 6.26 12.64 2.74
C GLY A 155 7.07 12.55 1.45
N GLY A 156 8.37 12.82 1.51
CA GLY A 156 9.22 12.85 0.32
C GLY A 156 10.63 13.29 0.64
N LEU A 157 11.57 12.85 -0.20
CA LEU A 157 12.97 13.20 -0.12
C LEU A 157 13.57 13.23 -1.53
N ALA A 158 14.24 14.33 -1.88
CA ALA A 158 14.92 14.48 -3.15
C ALA A 158 16.30 15.11 -2.91
N VAL A 159 17.31 14.62 -3.64
CA VAL A 159 18.66 15.18 -3.62
C VAL A 159 18.96 15.77 -4.99
N SER A 160 19.50 16.98 -4.99
CA SER A 160 19.89 17.69 -6.22
C SER A 160 20.91 16.88 -7.02
N GLU A 161 20.98 17.16 -8.32
CA GLU A 161 21.79 16.39 -9.26
C GLU A 161 23.30 16.51 -9.03
N ASP A 162 23.76 17.57 -8.38
CA ASP A 162 25.14 17.75 -7.93
C ASP A 162 25.39 17.19 -6.52
N GLY A 163 24.34 16.79 -5.81
CA GLY A 163 24.39 16.27 -4.46
C GLY A 163 24.66 17.33 -3.39
N THR A 164 24.44 18.62 -3.65
CA THR A 164 24.68 19.68 -2.65
C THR A 164 23.44 20.03 -1.83
N LEU A 165 22.24 19.76 -2.32
CA LEU A 165 20.98 20.09 -1.66
C LEU A 165 20.10 18.86 -1.40
N LEU A 166 19.35 18.92 -0.31
CA LEU A 166 18.32 17.96 0.08
C LEU A 166 17.00 18.69 0.26
N ALA A 167 15.99 18.34 -0.51
CA ALA A 167 14.60 18.70 -0.22
C ALA A 167 13.94 17.54 0.51
N TYR A 168 13.22 17.82 1.59
CA TYR A 168 12.41 16.83 2.30
C TYR A 168 11.11 17.47 2.74
N CYS A 169 10.06 16.68 2.94
CA CYS A 169 8.82 17.17 3.55
C CYS A 169 8.38 16.29 4.72
N GLU A 170 7.90 16.91 5.79
CA GLU A 170 7.49 16.23 7.03
C GLU A 170 6.05 16.58 7.46
N ASP A 171 5.37 15.62 8.05
CA ASP A 171 4.04 15.73 8.67
C ASP A 171 4.15 15.39 10.16
N ASN A 172 3.59 16.25 11.00
CA ASN A 172 3.63 16.15 12.46
C ASN A 172 2.24 15.99 13.10
N ALA A 173 1.18 15.82 12.29
CA ALA A 173 -0.22 15.71 12.69
C ALA A 173 -0.91 14.42 12.19
N GLY A 174 -0.36 13.77 11.16
CA GLY A 174 -0.90 12.53 10.58
C GLY A 174 -2.03 12.74 9.58
N ASP A 175 -2.24 13.98 9.11
CA ASP A 175 -3.27 14.34 8.14
C ASP A 175 -2.76 14.35 6.69
N GLU A 176 -1.53 13.88 6.47
CA GLU A 176 -0.88 13.76 5.18
C GLU A 176 -0.73 15.11 4.45
N ARG A 177 -0.60 16.22 5.22
CA ARG A 177 -0.16 17.54 4.73
C ARG A 177 1.24 17.83 5.26
N PHE A 178 2.18 18.02 4.34
CA PHE A 178 3.59 18.10 4.67
C PHE A 178 4.11 19.54 4.58
N THR A 179 5.17 19.82 5.33
CA THR A 179 5.99 21.02 5.17
C THR A 179 7.29 20.66 4.46
N LEU A 180 7.48 21.16 3.24
CA LEU A 180 8.72 21.06 2.46
C LEU A 180 9.78 21.99 3.07
N ARG A 181 11.00 21.47 3.24
CA ARG A 181 12.19 22.21 3.68
C ARG A 181 13.37 21.83 2.79
N VAL A 182 14.31 22.76 2.64
CA VAL A 182 15.56 22.53 1.91
C VAL A 182 16.76 22.63 2.85
N LYS A 183 17.66 21.67 2.75
CA LYS A 183 18.90 21.58 3.52
C LYS A 183 20.09 21.64 2.58
N ASP A 184 21.03 22.51 2.89
CA ASP A 184 22.35 22.52 2.28
C ASP A 184 23.21 21.42 2.90
N LEU A 185 23.68 20.49 2.08
CA LEU A 185 24.41 19.31 2.52
C LEU A 185 25.92 19.55 2.71
N GLU A 186 26.44 20.71 2.30
CA GLU A 186 27.85 21.07 2.52
C GLU A 186 28.05 21.71 3.90
N SER A 187 27.18 22.66 4.24
CA SER A 187 27.12 23.35 5.53
C SER A 187 26.34 22.58 6.60
N GLY A 188 25.34 21.78 6.18
CA GLY A 188 24.39 21.12 7.06
C GLY A 188 23.24 22.01 7.53
N GLU A 189 23.17 23.27 7.07
CA GLU A 189 22.15 24.24 7.48
C GLU A 189 20.85 24.08 6.68
N LEU A 190 19.71 24.41 7.31
CA LEU A 190 18.45 24.57 6.59
C LEU A 190 18.47 25.92 5.87
N LEU A 191 18.07 25.91 4.60
CA LEU A 191 17.81 27.13 3.86
C LEU A 191 16.51 27.78 4.38
N PRO A 192 16.30 29.09 4.13
CA PRO A 192 15.06 29.77 4.53
C PRO A 192 13.80 29.27 3.83
N ASP A 193 13.96 28.51 2.75
CA ASP A 193 12.89 27.96 1.93
C ASP A 193 12.03 26.95 2.70
N GLU A 194 10.74 27.30 2.87
CA GLU A 194 9.74 26.49 3.55
C GLU A 194 8.41 26.59 2.79
N VAL A 195 7.87 25.46 2.32
CA VAL A 195 6.56 25.40 1.64
C VAL A 195 5.61 24.52 2.44
N ALA A 196 4.56 25.12 3.00
CA ALA A 196 3.53 24.39 3.75
C ALA A 196 2.47 23.76 2.84
N ASN A 197 1.73 22.78 3.38
CA ASN A 197 0.60 22.11 2.73
C ASN A 197 0.96 21.43 1.39
N VAL A 198 2.17 20.87 1.29
CA VAL A 198 2.55 20.04 0.14
C VAL A 198 2.04 18.62 0.34
N PHE A 199 1.83 17.92 -0.77
CA PHE A 199 1.51 16.50 -0.81
C PHE A 199 2.81 15.66 -0.92
N TYR A 200 2.67 14.35 -0.99
CA TYR A 200 3.78 13.43 -1.21
C TYR A 200 4.53 13.73 -2.51
N GLY A 201 5.83 13.40 -2.51
CA GLY A 201 6.67 13.49 -3.70
C GLY A 201 7.34 14.86 -3.89
N LEU A 202 8.63 14.83 -4.19
CA LEU A 202 9.47 16.00 -4.43
C LEU A 202 10.45 15.68 -5.57
N GLY A 203 10.79 16.68 -6.38
CA GLY A 203 11.82 16.53 -7.41
C GLY A 203 12.59 17.83 -7.62
N PHE A 204 13.91 17.75 -7.76
CA PHE A 204 14.70 18.92 -8.15
C PHE A 204 14.69 19.10 -9.67
N SER A 205 14.75 20.36 -10.13
CA SER A 205 15.20 20.63 -11.48
C SER A 205 16.65 20.17 -11.68
N PRO A 206 17.07 19.83 -12.91
CA PRO A 206 18.41 19.27 -13.16
C PRO A 206 19.57 20.18 -12.74
N ASP A 207 19.34 21.50 -12.70
CA ASP A 207 20.29 22.52 -12.25
C ASP A 207 20.24 22.79 -10.73
N GLY A 208 19.33 22.14 -10.00
CA GLY A 208 19.18 22.26 -8.55
C GLY A 208 18.56 23.59 -8.09
N THR A 209 18.09 24.45 -8.99
CA THR A 209 17.58 25.78 -8.64
C THR A 209 16.09 25.80 -8.25
N ARG A 210 15.36 24.75 -8.58
CA ARG A 210 13.91 24.64 -8.37
C ARG A 210 13.51 23.30 -7.79
N VAL A 211 12.43 23.28 -7.01
CA VAL A 211 11.80 22.08 -6.47
C VAL A 211 10.38 21.96 -6.99
N PHE A 212 10.06 20.86 -7.65
CA PHE A 212 8.72 20.45 -8.04
C PHE A 212 8.03 19.78 -6.86
N TYR A 213 6.76 20.13 -6.64
CA TYR A 213 5.92 19.57 -5.58
C TYR A 213 4.46 19.58 -5.99
N THR A 214 3.65 18.77 -5.31
CA THR A 214 2.19 18.74 -5.50
C THR A 214 1.46 19.33 -4.30
N VAL A 215 0.25 19.84 -4.51
CA VAL A 215 -0.67 20.24 -3.42
C VAL A 215 -2.04 19.59 -3.62
N VAL A 216 -2.74 19.39 -2.50
CA VAL A 216 -4.11 18.85 -2.49
C VAL A 216 -5.16 19.95 -2.39
N ASP A 217 -6.35 19.68 -2.92
CA ASP A 217 -7.54 20.51 -2.71
C ASP A 217 -8.23 20.20 -1.35
N ASP A 218 -9.36 20.84 -1.08
CA ASP A 218 -10.12 20.67 0.16
C ASP A 218 -10.64 19.22 0.34
N SER A 219 -10.84 18.48 -0.76
CA SER A 219 -11.18 17.06 -0.80
C SER A 219 -9.95 16.15 -0.74
N TRP A 220 -8.80 16.67 -0.30
CA TRP A 220 -7.56 15.91 -0.16
C TRP A 220 -7.06 15.26 -1.47
N ARG A 221 -7.53 15.73 -2.63
CA ARG A 221 -7.09 15.23 -3.94
C ARG A 221 -5.91 16.04 -4.45
N PRO A 222 -4.80 15.42 -4.86
CA PRO A 222 -3.72 16.17 -5.50
C PRO A 222 -4.21 16.67 -6.85
N PHE A 223 -4.17 18.00 -7.01
CA PHE A 223 -4.77 18.68 -8.17
C PHE A 223 -3.85 19.70 -8.81
N GLN A 224 -2.76 20.09 -8.17
CA GLN A 224 -1.79 21.03 -8.73
C GLN A 224 -0.37 20.49 -8.64
N VAL A 225 0.37 20.66 -9.73
CA VAL A 225 1.83 20.53 -9.77
C VAL A 225 2.40 21.94 -9.78
N LYS A 226 3.20 22.27 -8.77
CA LYS A 226 3.82 23.58 -8.57
C LYS A 226 5.34 23.48 -8.60
N VAL A 227 5.98 24.62 -8.80
CA VAL A 227 7.44 24.75 -8.74
C VAL A 227 7.84 25.90 -7.84
N HIS A 228 8.71 25.59 -6.89
CA HIS A 228 9.35 26.56 -6.01
C HIS A 228 10.74 26.91 -6.55
N THR A 229 11.03 28.20 -6.68
CA THR A 229 12.39 28.68 -7.00
C THR A 229 13.12 29.00 -5.70
N LEU A 230 14.30 28.42 -5.51
CA LEU A 230 15.03 28.60 -4.26
C LEU A 230 15.41 30.07 -4.04
N GLY A 231 15.19 30.56 -2.83
CA GLY A 231 15.44 31.93 -2.39
C GLY A 231 14.33 32.93 -2.72
N THR A 232 13.21 32.51 -3.32
CA THR A 232 12.05 33.38 -3.58
C THR A 232 10.91 33.13 -2.58
N PRO A 233 10.04 34.11 -2.32
CA PRO A 233 8.82 33.90 -1.54
C PRO A 233 7.92 32.82 -2.16
N VAL A 234 7.26 32.00 -1.33
CA VAL A 234 6.35 30.92 -1.78
C VAL A 234 5.15 31.45 -2.56
N GLU A 235 4.75 32.70 -2.31
CA GLU A 235 3.68 33.37 -3.05
C GLU A 235 4.04 33.62 -4.52
N GLU A 236 5.33 33.54 -4.87
CA GLU A 236 5.83 33.65 -6.25
C GLU A 236 5.90 32.29 -6.96
N ASP A 237 5.60 31.17 -6.27
CA ASP A 237 5.64 29.83 -6.85
C ASP A 237 4.66 29.69 -8.03
N GLU A 238 5.18 29.16 -9.14
CA GLU A 238 4.40 28.94 -10.36
C GLU A 238 3.59 27.65 -10.27
N VAL A 239 2.33 27.72 -10.71
CA VAL A 239 1.50 26.53 -10.98
C VAL A 239 1.84 26.04 -12.38
N LEU A 240 2.58 24.94 -12.49
CA LEU A 240 2.92 24.32 -13.77
C LEU A 240 1.70 23.66 -14.41
N TYR A 241 0.86 23.02 -13.60
CA TYR A 241 -0.37 22.38 -14.05
C TYR A 241 -1.42 22.33 -12.93
N GLN A 242 -2.69 22.43 -13.33
CA GLN A 242 -3.86 22.29 -12.46
C GLN A 242 -4.89 21.36 -13.13
N GLU A 243 -5.44 20.43 -12.34
CA GLU A 243 -6.51 19.52 -12.72
C GLU A 243 -7.81 19.87 -12.02
N ASP A 244 -8.78 20.39 -12.77
CA ASP A 244 -10.06 20.84 -12.25
C ASP A 244 -11.12 19.74 -12.18
N ASP A 245 -10.93 18.60 -12.86
CA ASP A 245 -11.83 17.46 -12.75
C ASP A 245 -11.58 16.72 -11.42
N VAL A 246 -12.56 16.81 -10.51
CA VAL A 246 -12.52 16.18 -9.19
C VAL A 246 -12.42 14.65 -9.23
N ALA A 247 -12.74 14.03 -10.37
CA ALA A 247 -12.57 12.59 -10.59
C ALA A 247 -11.18 12.21 -11.11
N MET A 248 -10.25 13.15 -11.23
CA MET A 248 -8.89 12.92 -11.74
C MET A 248 -7.82 13.16 -10.68
N TRP A 249 -6.91 12.21 -10.55
CA TRP A 249 -5.69 12.35 -9.76
C TRP A 249 -4.58 12.99 -10.61
N THR A 250 -3.84 13.95 -10.06
CA THR A 250 -2.66 14.51 -10.73
C THR A 250 -1.38 14.26 -9.94
N GLY A 251 -0.27 14.05 -10.65
CA GLY A 251 1.05 13.85 -10.08
C GLY A 251 2.15 14.23 -11.06
N PHE A 252 3.41 14.05 -10.65
CA PHE A 252 4.53 14.20 -11.56
C PHE A 252 5.65 13.20 -11.25
N ASP A 253 6.43 12.91 -12.28
CA ASP A 253 7.68 12.17 -12.22
C ASP A 253 8.75 12.87 -13.05
N LEU A 254 10.01 12.60 -12.75
CA LEU A 254 11.13 12.95 -13.62
C LEU A 254 11.47 11.72 -14.48
N SER A 255 11.74 11.94 -15.77
CA SER A 255 12.25 10.85 -16.62
C SER A 255 13.53 10.26 -16.05
N ALA A 256 13.84 9.00 -16.38
CA ALA A 256 15.04 8.32 -15.89
C ALA A 256 16.32 9.11 -16.20
N ASP A 257 16.40 9.73 -17.38
CA ASP A 257 17.51 10.60 -17.80
C ASP A 257 17.44 12.04 -17.25
N ARG A 258 16.37 12.36 -16.52
CA ARG A 258 16.08 13.64 -15.86
C ARG A 258 16.01 14.83 -16.81
N THR A 259 15.74 14.58 -18.09
CA THR A 259 15.57 15.64 -19.09
C THR A 259 14.14 16.12 -19.23
N GLN A 260 13.16 15.38 -18.72
CA GLN A 260 11.75 15.72 -18.81
C GLN A 260 11.05 15.60 -17.45
N LEU A 261 10.08 16.48 -17.22
CA LEU A 261 9.06 16.35 -16.19
C LEU A 261 7.80 15.78 -16.83
N LEU A 262 7.32 14.67 -16.30
CA LEU A 262 6.14 13.93 -16.74
C LEU A 262 5.01 14.24 -15.76
N ILE A 263 4.02 15.02 -16.16
CA ILE A 263 2.82 15.27 -15.37
C ILE A 263 1.77 14.26 -15.77
N SER A 264 1.41 13.38 -14.84
CA SER A 264 0.38 12.36 -15.01
C SER A 264 -0.95 12.88 -14.50
N VAL A 265 -2.00 12.68 -15.30
CA VAL A 265 -3.38 12.91 -14.91
C VAL A 265 -4.14 11.64 -15.18
N GLY A 266 -4.90 11.13 -14.22
CA GLY A 266 -5.68 9.96 -14.53
C GLY A 266 -6.50 9.39 -13.40
N SER A 267 -6.96 8.21 -13.76
CA SER A 267 -8.02 7.42 -13.18
C SER A 267 -7.63 5.97 -13.40
N SER A 268 -8.19 5.03 -12.65
CA SER A 268 -8.01 3.61 -12.92
C SER A 268 -8.51 3.17 -14.30
N GLU A 269 -9.28 3.99 -15.03
CA GLU A 269 -9.80 3.66 -16.37
C GLU A 269 -8.98 4.23 -17.52
N TYR A 270 -8.39 5.42 -17.36
CA TYR A 270 -7.62 6.11 -18.39
C TYR A 270 -6.70 7.17 -17.79
N SER A 271 -5.71 7.60 -18.56
CA SER A 271 -4.75 8.62 -18.18
C SER A 271 -4.40 9.56 -19.32
N GLU A 272 -3.75 10.66 -18.99
CA GLU A 272 -3.15 11.65 -19.88
C GLU A 272 -1.81 12.07 -19.29
N TYR A 273 -0.75 12.02 -20.09
CA TYR A 273 0.58 12.49 -19.73
C TYR A 273 0.88 13.79 -20.47
N ARG A 274 1.37 14.77 -19.72
CA ARG A 274 1.87 16.05 -20.23
C ARG A 274 3.35 16.16 -19.90
N VAL A 275 4.14 16.52 -20.90
CA VAL A 275 5.60 16.52 -20.79
C VAL A 275 6.13 17.94 -20.87
N LEU A 276 7.03 18.28 -19.95
CA LEU A 276 7.85 19.49 -20.01
C LEU A 276 9.31 19.10 -20.24
N ASP A 277 9.91 19.62 -21.31
CA ASP A 277 11.35 19.49 -21.54
C ASP A 277 12.11 20.42 -20.58
N LEU A 278 12.85 19.85 -19.63
CA LEU A 278 13.59 20.59 -18.60
C LEU A 278 14.87 21.24 -19.15
N THR A 279 15.30 20.86 -20.35
CA THR A 279 16.41 21.53 -21.06
C THR A 279 15.94 22.79 -21.80
N THR A 280 14.64 22.88 -22.12
CA THR A 280 14.01 24.05 -22.72
C THR A 280 12.64 24.36 -22.11
N PRO A 281 12.56 24.68 -20.81
CA PRO A 281 11.28 24.76 -20.08
C PRO A 281 10.35 25.86 -20.60
N GLY A 282 10.88 26.89 -21.27
CA GLY A 282 10.07 27.94 -21.90
C GLY A 282 9.18 27.47 -23.06
N ALA A 283 9.33 26.22 -23.54
CA ALA A 283 8.47 25.63 -24.55
C ALA A 283 7.09 25.21 -24.00
N GLY A 284 6.93 25.09 -22.68
CA GLY A 284 5.68 24.69 -22.03
C GLY A 284 5.37 23.20 -22.13
N LEU A 285 4.22 22.81 -21.59
CA LEU A 285 3.75 21.42 -21.54
C LEU A 285 3.21 20.94 -22.90
N THR A 286 3.55 19.71 -23.26
CA THR A 286 3.01 19.00 -24.44
C THR A 286 2.25 17.75 -24.00
N THR A 287 0.98 17.64 -24.36
CA THR A 287 0.19 16.42 -24.15
C THR A 287 0.61 15.32 -25.12
N LEU A 288 0.86 14.10 -24.63
CA LEU A 288 1.17 12.93 -25.47
C LEU A 288 -0.11 12.35 -26.10
N ILE A 289 -0.97 11.76 -25.27
CA ILE A 289 -2.27 11.20 -25.67
C ILE A 289 -3.33 11.81 -24.78
N SER A 290 -4.36 12.39 -25.40
CA SER A 290 -5.46 13.02 -24.68
C SER A 290 -6.31 12.00 -23.94
N ARG A 291 -6.80 12.37 -22.76
CA ARG A 291 -7.74 11.55 -21.97
C ARG A 291 -9.04 11.21 -22.72
N ASP A 292 -9.43 12.01 -23.71
CA ASP A 292 -10.63 11.76 -24.54
C ASP A 292 -10.56 10.42 -25.30
N GLU A 293 -9.34 9.91 -25.53
CA GLU A 293 -9.10 8.61 -26.16
C GLU A 293 -9.39 7.43 -25.21
N ARG A 294 -9.56 7.70 -23.90
CA ARG A 294 -9.84 6.73 -22.84
C ARG A 294 -8.88 5.55 -22.82
N ILE A 295 -7.59 5.84 -23.03
CA ILE A 295 -6.50 4.87 -22.91
C ILE A 295 -5.85 5.06 -21.53
N LEU A 296 -5.69 3.97 -20.79
CA LEU A 296 -4.82 3.93 -19.63
C LEU A 296 -3.41 3.63 -20.12
N TYR A 297 -2.49 4.56 -19.91
CA TYR A 297 -1.09 4.39 -20.25
C TYR A 297 -0.14 5.09 -19.28
N GLU A 298 1.09 4.61 -19.24
CA GLU A 298 2.25 5.29 -18.68
C GLU A 298 3.25 5.57 -19.81
N ALA A 299 4.07 6.60 -19.67
CA ALA A 299 5.03 7.00 -20.70
C ALA A 299 6.41 7.29 -20.11
N GLU A 300 7.43 6.63 -20.64
CA GLU A 300 8.84 6.85 -20.27
C GLU A 300 9.64 7.25 -21.52
N PRO A 301 10.29 8.43 -21.56
CA PRO A 301 11.07 8.85 -22.71
C PRO A 301 12.38 8.04 -22.83
N VAL A 302 12.77 7.74 -24.06
CA VAL A 302 14.03 7.05 -24.37
C VAL A 302 14.61 7.57 -25.68
N ARG A 303 15.93 7.67 -25.77
CA ARG A 303 16.63 8.02 -27.02
C ARG A 303 17.21 6.78 -27.67
N LEU A 304 16.70 6.45 -28.86
CA LEU A 304 17.19 5.36 -29.69
C LEU A 304 17.79 5.95 -30.97
N ASP A 305 19.07 5.66 -31.23
CA ASP A 305 19.82 6.21 -32.37
C ASP A 305 19.73 7.75 -32.50
N GLY A 306 19.70 8.44 -31.36
CA GLY A 306 19.59 9.91 -31.27
C GLY A 306 18.17 10.46 -31.43
N VAL A 307 17.18 9.63 -31.74
CA VAL A 307 15.77 10.01 -31.88
C VAL A 307 15.02 9.78 -30.57
N LEU A 308 14.31 10.80 -30.10
CA LEU A 308 13.43 10.68 -28.93
C LEU A 308 12.21 9.83 -29.27
N HIS A 309 12.01 8.80 -28.48
CA HIS A 309 10.83 7.96 -28.44
C HIS A 309 10.25 7.96 -27.03
N TYR A 310 9.04 7.41 -26.90
CA TYR A 310 8.41 7.08 -25.64
C TYR A 310 8.11 5.58 -25.62
N VAL A 311 8.48 4.93 -24.54
CA VAL A 311 8.01 3.59 -24.17
C VAL A 311 6.67 3.78 -23.48
N LEU A 312 5.61 3.23 -24.07
CA LEU A 312 4.26 3.30 -23.55
C LEU A 312 3.85 1.92 -23.02
N THR A 313 3.55 1.82 -21.73
CA THR A 313 2.78 0.70 -21.18
C THR A 313 1.31 1.09 -21.27
N HIS A 314 0.49 0.41 -22.06
CA HIS A 314 -0.85 0.89 -22.36
C HIS A 314 -1.90 -0.21 -22.54
N ASN A 315 -3.16 0.12 -22.29
CA ASN A 315 -4.30 -0.79 -22.45
C ASN A 315 -5.05 -0.70 -23.79
N ARG A 316 -4.58 0.14 -24.73
CA ARG A 316 -5.17 0.26 -26.09
C ARG A 316 -5.25 -1.12 -26.75
N ASP A 317 -6.47 -1.65 -26.87
CA ASP A 317 -6.77 -2.99 -27.38
C ASP A 317 -6.06 -4.15 -26.64
N ALA A 318 -5.66 -3.91 -25.38
CA ALA A 318 -4.87 -4.83 -24.56
C ALA A 318 -5.25 -4.71 -23.08
N LYS A 319 -6.23 -5.48 -22.61
CA LYS A 319 -6.71 -5.37 -21.22
C LYS A 319 -5.61 -5.55 -20.19
N ASN A 320 -4.71 -6.51 -20.39
CA ASN A 320 -3.56 -6.75 -19.52
C ASN A 320 -2.34 -5.88 -19.85
N SER A 321 -2.56 -4.78 -20.55
CA SER A 321 -1.55 -3.91 -21.13
C SER A 321 -0.65 -4.61 -22.16
N MET A 322 0.00 -3.78 -22.97
CA MET A 322 1.12 -4.14 -23.82
C MET A 322 2.15 -3.00 -23.76
N VAL A 323 3.36 -3.22 -24.29
CA VAL A 323 4.39 -2.18 -24.37
C VAL A 323 4.63 -1.81 -25.82
N SER A 324 4.54 -0.53 -26.14
CA SER A 324 4.80 0.00 -27.48
C SER A 324 5.86 1.11 -27.45
N LEU A 325 6.63 1.20 -28.51
CA LEU A 325 7.58 2.28 -28.76
C LEU A 325 6.98 3.26 -29.78
N VAL A 326 6.98 4.55 -29.44
CA VAL A 326 6.38 5.61 -30.27
C VAL A 326 7.37 6.75 -30.42
N ALA A 327 7.68 7.16 -31.65
CA ALA A 327 8.56 8.31 -31.88
C ALA A 327 7.87 9.61 -31.42
N ALA A 328 8.62 10.53 -30.80
CA ALA A 328 8.05 11.77 -30.26
C ALA A 328 7.29 12.61 -31.31
N SER A 329 7.71 12.54 -32.58
CA SER A 329 7.03 13.21 -33.70
C SER A 329 5.62 12.70 -33.98
N GLU A 330 5.27 11.48 -33.55
CA GLU A 330 3.94 10.91 -33.77
C GLU A 330 2.88 11.61 -32.94
N PHE A 331 3.22 12.15 -31.76
CA PHE A 331 2.25 12.84 -30.90
C PHE A 331 1.73 14.17 -31.48
N ALA A 332 2.38 14.70 -32.53
CA ALA A 332 1.85 15.82 -33.30
C ALA A 332 0.71 15.42 -34.26
N ARG A 333 0.41 14.13 -34.40
CA ARG A 333 -0.60 13.57 -35.31
C ARG A 333 -1.79 13.03 -34.50
N PRO A 334 -3.02 13.04 -35.07
CA PRO A 334 -4.17 12.37 -34.44
C PRO A 334 -3.88 10.89 -34.13
N LEU A 335 -4.38 10.37 -33.01
CA LEU A 335 -4.08 9.01 -32.52
C LEU A 335 -4.27 7.92 -33.59
N LYS A 336 -5.35 8.02 -34.37
CA LYS A 336 -5.67 7.07 -35.46
C LYS A 336 -4.62 6.99 -36.56
N ASP A 337 -3.82 8.05 -36.73
CA ASP A 337 -2.81 8.16 -37.78
C ASP A 337 -1.40 7.84 -37.25
N GLN A 338 -1.24 7.77 -35.92
CA GLN A 338 0.06 7.49 -35.28
C GLN A 338 0.55 6.07 -35.59
N GLN A 339 1.86 5.93 -35.74
CA GLN A 339 2.51 4.63 -35.92
C GLN A 339 3.20 4.19 -34.63
N TRP A 340 2.74 3.08 -34.08
CA TRP A 340 3.26 2.52 -32.83
C TRP A 340 3.91 1.18 -33.12
N THR A 341 5.08 0.95 -32.53
CA THR A 341 5.80 -0.32 -32.68
C THR A 341 5.64 -1.15 -31.42
N THR A 342 4.88 -2.23 -31.48
CA THR A 342 4.71 -3.14 -30.34
C THR A 342 6.04 -3.82 -29.99
N VAL A 343 6.47 -3.67 -28.75
CA VAL A 343 7.70 -4.25 -28.17
C VAL A 343 7.37 -5.50 -27.38
N ILE A 344 6.37 -5.41 -26.50
CA ILE A 344 5.82 -6.54 -25.74
C ILE A 344 4.34 -6.65 -26.13
N PRO A 345 3.91 -7.75 -26.77
CA PRO A 345 2.51 -7.92 -27.12
C PRO A 345 1.64 -8.21 -25.90
N HIS A 346 0.34 -7.98 -26.05
CA HIS A 346 -0.64 -8.37 -25.05
C HIS A 346 -0.73 -9.90 -24.88
N ASP A 347 -0.94 -10.33 -23.64
CA ASP A 347 -1.22 -11.72 -23.26
C ASP A 347 -2.35 -11.75 -22.21
N ASP A 348 -3.35 -12.60 -22.41
CA ASP A 348 -4.48 -12.76 -21.47
C ASP A 348 -4.03 -13.34 -20.11
N ALA A 349 -2.89 -14.02 -20.05
CA ALA A 349 -2.33 -14.63 -18.84
C ALA A 349 -1.23 -13.80 -18.16
N VAL A 350 -0.75 -12.72 -18.80
CA VAL A 350 0.35 -11.90 -18.27
C VAL A 350 -0.06 -10.43 -18.27
N ARG A 351 -0.09 -9.81 -17.08
CA ARG A 351 -0.30 -8.38 -16.91
C ARG A 351 1.04 -7.65 -16.95
N VAL A 352 1.20 -6.69 -17.85
CA VAL A 352 2.31 -5.72 -17.75
C VAL A 352 1.87 -4.61 -16.80
N ASN A 353 2.53 -4.51 -15.65
CA ASN A 353 2.20 -3.53 -14.62
C ASN A 353 2.81 -2.16 -14.95
N GLY A 354 4.03 -2.14 -15.50
CA GLY A 354 4.76 -0.90 -15.76
C GLY A 354 6.13 -1.16 -16.37
N ALA A 355 6.79 -0.08 -16.75
CA ALA A 355 8.11 -0.11 -17.39
C ALA A 355 9.02 1.00 -16.84
N ALA A 356 10.31 0.70 -16.72
CA ALA A 356 11.37 1.65 -16.44
C ALA A 356 12.50 1.48 -17.45
N VAL A 357 13.35 2.49 -17.61
CA VAL A 357 14.49 2.42 -18.53
C VAL A 357 15.80 2.77 -17.83
N THR A 358 16.85 2.08 -18.22
CA THR A 358 18.23 2.55 -18.07
C THR A 358 18.73 3.02 -19.42
N ARG A 359 19.97 3.53 -19.48
CA ARG A 359 20.65 3.89 -20.72
C ARG A 359 20.73 2.74 -21.71
N THR A 360 20.69 1.50 -21.22
CA THR A 360 20.92 0.30 -22.03
C THR A 360 19.77 -0.68 -22.05
N HIS A 361 18.87 -0.67 -21.05
CA HIS A 361 17.83 -1.68 -20.92
C HIS A 361 16.46 -1.10 -20.63
N LEU A 362 15.43 -1.76 -21.15
CA LEU A 362 14.05 -1.66 -20.70
C LEU A 362 13.85 -2.71 -19.60
N VAL A 363 13.29 -2.28 -18.47
CA VAL A 363 12.93 -3.13 -17.33
C VAL A 363 11.41 -3.12 -17.19
N LEU A 364 10.80 -4.30 -17.07
CA LEU A 364 9.36 -4.49 -17.01
C LEU A 364 8.98 -5.10 -15.67
N SER A 365 7.95 -4.56 -15.02
CA SER A 365 7.19 -5.31 -14.01
C SER A 365 6.06 -6.03 -14.71
N VAL A 366 6.02 -7.36 -14.56
CA VAL A 366 4.97 -8.21 -15.10
C VAL A 366 4.38 -9.09 -14.00
N ARG A 367 3.11 -9.43 -14.12
CA ARG A 367 2.46 -10.42 -13.26
C ARG A 367 1.98 -11.59 -14.09
N ARG A 368 2.34 -12.79 -13.62
CA ARG A 368 1.90 -14.08 -14.15
C ARG A 368 1.74 -15.05 -12.99
N ASP A 369 0.74 -15.92 -13.05
CA ASP A 369 0.49 -16.93 -12.02
C ASP A 369 0.45 -16.30 -10.62
N THR A 370 -0.37 -15.27 -10.40
CA THR A 370 -0.53 -14.55 -9.11
C THR A 370 0.72 -13.90 -8.51
N THR A 371 1.85 -13.82 -9.22
CA THR A 371 3.09 -13.26 -8.67
C THR A 371 3.67 -12.17 -9.55
N GLU A 372 4.20 -11.12 -8.93
CA GLU A 372 4.99 -10.10 -9.61
C GLU A 372 6.42 -10.58 -9.92
N ARG A 373 6.90 -10.25 -11.12
CA ARG A 373 8.19 -10.64 -11.69
C ARG A 373 8.80 -9.45 -12.43
N VAL A 374 10.13 -9.47 -12.57
CA VAL A 374 10.87 -8.47 -13.36
C VAL A 374 11.39 -9.12 -14.63
N GLN A 375 11.22 -8.46 -15.77
CA GLN A 375 11.84 -8.84 -17.03
C GLN A 375 12.72 -7.70 -17.55
N VAL A 376 13.77 -8.04 -18.31
CA VAL A 376 14.70 -7.07 -18.89
C VAL A 376 14.89 -7.32 -20.38
N LEU A 377 15.01 -6.23 -21.15
CA LEU A 377 15.31 -6.23 -22.57
C LEU A 377 16.41 -5.22 -22.86
N ASP A 378 17.33 -5.55 -23.77
CA ASP A 378 18.28 -4.58 -24.32
C ASP A 378 17.52 -3.53 -25.16
N LEU A 379 17.84 -2.25 -24.97
CA LEU A 379 17.31 -1.17 -25.83
C LEU A 379 17.87 -1.27 -27.25
N LYS A 380 19.03 -1.89 -27.44
CA LYS A 380 19.61 -2.12 -28.76
C LYS A 380 18.73 -3.06 -29.57
N GLY A 381 18.22 -2.53 -30.69
CA GLY A 381 17.34 -3.26 -31.58
C GLY A 381 15.89 -3.37 -31.08
N LEU A 382 15.54 -2.72 -29.96
CA LEU A 382 14.17 -2.63 -29.46
C LEU A 382 13.21 -2.12 -30.54
N GLY A 383 12.07 -2.79 -30.71
CA GLY A 383 11.09 -2.47 -31.77
C GLY A 383 11.53 -2.86 -33.18
N THR A 384 12.68 -3.50 -33.37
CA THR A 384 13.14 -3.98 -34.68
C THR A 384 13.12 -5.51 -34.76
N PRO A 385 13.26 -6.12 -35.94
CA PRO A 385 13.43 -7.57 -36.05
C PRO A 385 14.66 -8.14 -35.31
N ALA A 386 15.58 -7.28 -34.84
CA ALA A 386 16.74 -7.67 -34.06
C ALA A 386 16.50 -7.64 -32.53
N GLN A 387 15.29 -7.30 -32.08
CA GLN A 387 14.94 -7.26 -30.65
C GLN A 387 15.16 -8.64 -29.99
N ALA A 388 15.80 -8.63 -28.82
CA ALA A 388 15.97 -9.81 -27.99
C ALA A 388 14.66 -10.21 -27.28
N ALA A 389 14.53 -11.49 -26.92
CA ALA A 389 13.46 -11.91 -26.04
C ALA A 389 13.65 -11.33 -24.62
N PRO A 390 12.57 -11.03 -23.88
CA PRO A 390 12.66 -10.66 -22.48
C PRO A 390 13.40 -11.74 -21.67
N ALA A 391 14.38 -11.32 -20.87
CA ALA A 391 15.05 -12.17 -19.91
C ALA A 391 14.44 -11.95 -18.52
N GLU A 392 14.26 -13.03 -17.76
CA GLU A 392 13.73 -13.00 -16.40
C GLU A 392 14.80 -13.56 -15.44
N PRO A 393 15.07 -12.90 -14.30
CA PRO A 393 15.92 -13.46 -13.26
C PRO A 393 15.31 -14.77 -12.73
N ASP A 394 16.12 -15.82 -12.60
CA ASP A 394 15.66 -17.14 -12.18
C ASP A 394 15.64 -17.27 -10.65
N PHE A 395 14.51 -17.73 -10.12
CA PHE A 395 14.28 -17.97 -8.70
C PHE A 395 13.52 -19.29 -8.50
N GLU A 396 13.92 -20.08 -7.50
CA GLU A 396 13.46 -21.48 -7.34
C GLU A 396 12.03 -21.61 -6.78
N GLU A 397 11.54 -20.64 -5.99
CA GLU A 397 10.24 -20.72 -5.34
C GLU A 397 9.07 -20.30 -6.27
N GLU A 398 7.91 -20.94 -6.13
CA GLU A 398 6.71 -20.61 -6.92
C GLU A 398 6.06 -19.29 -6.46
N LEU A 399 5.83 -19.16 -5.15
CA LEU A 399 5.12 -18.02 -4.54
C LEU A 399 6.09 -16.94 -4.11
N ILE A 400 6.62 -16.22 -5.09
CA ILE A 400 7.59 -15.15 -4.89
C ILE A 400 7.01 -13.78 -5.22
N THR A 401 7.73 -12.75 -4.83
CA THR A 401 7.60 -11.41 -5.37
C THR A 401 9.00 -10.94 -5.73
N SER A 402 9.18 -10.51 -6.97
CA SER A 402 10.37 -9.78 -7.38
C SER A 402 9.97 -8.46 -8.03
N ASN A 403 10.56 -7.36 -7.55
CA ASN A 403 10.32 -6.02 -8.08
C ASN A 403 11.62 -5.24 -8.22
N LEU A 404 11.57 -4.19 -9.05
CA LEU A 404 12.66 -3.26 -9.23
C LEU A 404 12.76 -2.34 -8.00
N ALA A 405 13.84 -2.46 -7.24
CA ALA A 405 14.09 -1.64 -6.06
C ALA A 405 14.88 -0.35 -6.38
N ASN A 406 15.77 -0.39 -7.37
CA ASN A 406 16.51 0.80 -7.84
C ASN A 406 17.07 0.58 -9.24
N ALA A 407 16.92 1.56 -10.13
CA ALA A 407 17.55 1.60 -11.44
C ALA A 407 17.99 3.03 -11.78
N GLU A 408 19.24 3.37 -11.48
CA GLU A 408 19.79 4.63 -12.00
C GLU A 408 20.06 4.50 -13.50
N PHE A 409 19.76 5.57 -14.24
CA PHE A 409 19.82 5.57 -15.71
C PHE A 409 21.17 5.08 -16.25
N ASP A 410 22.28 5.50 -15.64
CA ASP A 410 23.62 5.15 -16.10
C ASP A 410 24.19 3.87 -15.47
N SER A 411 23.38 3.17 -14.69
CA SER A 411 23.82 1.99 -13.95
C SER A 411 24.00 0.78 -14.88
N PRO A 412 25.11 0.03 -14.78
CA PRO A 412 25.29 -1.27 -15.46
C PRO A 412 24.54 -2.40 -14.76
N ILE A 413 23.97 -2.13 -13.58
CA ILE A 413 23.15 -3.06 -12.80
C ILE A 413 21.76 -2.47 -12.57
N ILE A 414 20.79 -3.32 -12.25
CA ILE A 414 19.59 -2.90 -11.55
C ILE A 414 19.53 -3.61 -10.21
N ARG A 415 18.88 -3.00 -9.23
CA ARG A 415 18.64 -3.63 -7.94
C ARG A 415 17.26 -4.25 -7.92
N LEU A 416 17.21 -5.52 -7.57
CA LEU A 416 15.99 -6.27 -7.41
C LEU A 416 15.75 -6.53 -5.93
N SER A 417 14.51 -6.29 -5.48
CA SER A 417 14.01 -6.88 -4.25
C SER A 417 13.40 -8.23 -4.59
N TYR A 418 13.62 -9.21 -3.71
CA TYR A 418 13.04 -10.54 -3.80
C TYR A 418 12.54 -10.96 -2.42
N THR A 419 11.36 -11.56 -2.34
CA THR A 419 10.88 -12.21 -1.11
C THR A 419 9.88 -13.30 -1.47
N SER A 420 9.58 -14.16 -0.51
CA SER A 420 8.45 -15.09 -0.58
C SER A 420 7.75 -15.09 0.78
N PHE A 421 6.76 -15.95 0.96
CA PHE A 421 6.18 -16.17 2.28
C PHE A 421 7.16 -16.79 3.29
N LEU A 422 8.20 -17.48 2.82
CA LEU A 422 9.18 -18.21 3.64
C LEU A 422 10.61 -17.67 3.52
N THR A 423 10.91 -16.88 2.48
CA THR A 423 12.22 -16.29 2.29
C THR A 423 12.20 -14.82 2.71
N PRO A 424 12.96 -14.46 3.76
CA PRO A 424 13.11 -13.07 4.17
C PRO A 424 13.54 -12.17 3.00
N PRO A 425 13.27 -10.85 3.05
CA PRO A 425 13.61 -9.96 1.96
C PRO A 425 15.09 -10.07 1.58
N ARG A 426 15.35 -10.23 0.28
CA ARG A 426 16.67 -10.27 -0.33
C ARG A 426 16.81 -9.12 -1.31
N ILE A 427 18.00 -8.54 -1.33
CA ILE A 427 18.41 -7.53 -2.28
C ILE A 427 19.49 -8.12 -3.17
N TYR A 428 19.23 -8.11 -4.47
CA TYR A 428 20.16 -8.55 -5.49
C TYR A 428 20.58 -7.37 -6.36
N ASP A 429 21.86 -7.33 -6.73
CA ASP A 429 22.27 -6.61 -7.93
C ASP A 429 22.17 -7.57 -9.11
N TYR A 430 21.45 -7.16 -10.15
CA TYR A 430 21.33 -7.87 -11.42
C TYR A 430 22.16 -7.16 -12.48
N VAL A 431 23.19 -7.83 -12.99
CA VAL A 431 24.11 -7.28 -14.01
C VAL A 431 23.42 -7.33 -15.36
N LEU A 432 23.08 -6.16 -15.91
CA LEU A 432 22.28 -6.06 -17.12
C LEU A 432 22.92 -6.75 -18.33
N ALA A 433 24.25 -6.66 -18.46
CA ALA A 433 24.98 -7.21 -19.61
C ALA A 433 25.09 -8.75 -19.61
N THR A 434 25.05 -9.40 -18.44
CA THR A 434 25.34 -10.84 -18.29
C THR A 434 24.18 -11.64 -17.71
N GLY A 435 23.23 -10.98 -17.04
CA GLY A 435 22.17 -11.62 -16.28
C GLY A 435 22.61 -12.19 -14.93
N GLU A 436 23.82 -11.87 -14.46
CA GLU A 436 24.32 -12.35 -13.18
C GLU A 436 23.56 -11.72 -12.01
N LEU A 437 23.12 -12.55 -11.06
CA LEU A 437 22.51 -12.15 -9.80
C LEU A 437 23.53 -12.23 -8.66
N ALA A 438 23.84 -11.09 -8.06
CA ALA A 438 24.68 -11.01 -6.86
C ALA A 438 23.83 -10.68 -5.63
N LEU A 439 23.69 -11.61 -4.70
CA LEU A 439 23.03 -11.36 -3.41
C LEU A 439 23.85 -10.35 -2.61
N ARG A 440 23.25 -9.21 -2.27
CA ARG A 440 23.87 -8.16 -1.48
C ARG A 440 23.45 -8.19 -0.02
N LYS A 441 22.19 -8.53 0.23
CA LYS A 441 21.65 -8.64 1.57
C LYS A 441 20.49 -9.62 1.60
N GLU A 442 20.45 -10.45 2.63
CA GLU A 442 19.24 -11.08 3.12
C GLU A 442 18.92 -10.46 4.48
N THR A 443 17.69 -10.00 4.69
CA THR A 443 17.26 -9.46 5.98
C THR A 443 17.33 -10.55 7.03
N GLU A 444 18.11 -10.32 8.09
CA GLU A 444 18.29 -11.29 9.16
C GLU A 444 16.99 -11.45 9.98
N VAL A 445 16.60 -12.70 10.22
CA VAL A 445 15.50 -13.05 11.13
C VAL A 445 16.09 -13.71 12.36
N LEU A 446 16.14 -12.95 13.45
CA LEU A 446 16.68 -13.39 14.73
C LEU A 446 15.78 -14.48 15.36
N GLY A 447 16.27 -15.12 16.42
CA GLY A 447 15.49 -16.13 17.15
C GLY A 447 15.43 -17.51 16.50
N GLY A 448 16.31 -17.79 15.52
CA GLY A 448 16.49 -19.12 14.95
C GLY A 448 15.41 -19.55 13.96
N TYR A 449 14.94 -18.61 13.14
CA TYR A 449 14.01 -18.91 12.04
C TYR A 449 14.57 -20.01 11.13
N ARG A 450 13.68 -20.93 10.75
CA ARG A 450 13.97 -22.11 9.93
C ARG A 450 12.86 -22.26 8.90
N PRO A 451 13.09 -21.97 7.62
CA PRO A 451 12.04 -22.02 6.61
C PRO A 451 11.44 -23.43 6.46
N GLU A 452 12.22 -24.48 6.71
CA GLU A 452 11.76 -25.88 6.65
C GLU A 452 10.66 -26.24 7.67
N ARG A 453 10.42 -25.38 8.66
CA ARG A 453 9.35 -25.54 9.64
C ARG A 453 7.98 -25.09 9.13
N TYR A 454 7.93 -24.47 7.96
CA TYR A 454 6.73 -23.87 7.40
C TYR A 454 6.51 -24.35 5.96
N VAL A 455 5.26 -24.25 5.53
CA VAL A 455 4.85 -24.54 4.16
C VAL A 455 4.03 -23.34 3.67
N ALA A 456 4.31 -22.90 2.46
CA ALA A 456 3.49 -21.98 1.69
C ALA A 456 3.13 -22.66 0.37
N GLU A 457 1.84 -22.78 0.08
CA GLU A 457 1.34 -23.48 -1.12
C GLU A 457 0.18 -22.70 -1.74
N ARG A 458 0.04 -22.80 -3.06
CA ARG A 458 -1.12 -22.28 -3.78
C ARG A 458 -2.23 -23.31 -3.79
N GLN A 459 -3.43 -22.90 -3.40
CA GLN A 459 -4.65 -23.66 -3.60
C GLN A 459 -5.62 -22.88 -4.50
N TRP A 460 -6.63 -23.58 -5.01
CA TRP A 460 -7.68 -23.00 -5.86
C TRP A 460 -9.04 -23.33 -5.28
N ALA A 461 -9.70 -22.34 -4.69
CA ALA A 461 -11.09 -22.45 -4.28
C ALA A 461 -12.00 -22.26 -5.48
N LYS A 462 -13.17 -22.89 -5.48
CA LYS A 462 -14.15 -22.73 -6.55
C LYS A 462 -15.28 -21.82 -6.08
N ALA A 463 -15.40 -20.65 -6.72
CA ALA A 463 -16.51 -19.74 -6.47
C ALA A 463 -17.84 -20.34 -6.96
N ALA A 464 -18.96 -19.80 -6.46
CA ALA A 464 -20.30 -20.22 -6.85
C ALA A 464 -20.56 -20.16 -8.37
N ASP A 465 -19.95 -19.20 -9.08
CA ASP A 465 -20.04 -19.06 -10.54
C ASP A 465 -19.06 -19.97 -11.33
N GLY A 466 -18.25 -20.76 -10.62
CA GLY A 466 -17.27 -21.67 -11.19
C GLY A 466 -15.87 -21.10 -11.37
N THR A 467 -15.65 -19.81 -11.08
CA THR A 467 -14.33 -19.17 -11.10
C THR A 467 -13.38 -19.85 -10.11
N LEU A 468 -12.13 -20.07 -10.50
CA LEU A 468 -11.09 -20.59 -9.60
C LEU A 468 -10.39 -19.42 -8.90
N LEU A 469 -10.59 -19.31 -7.60
CA LEU A 469 -10.03 -18.30 -6.72
C LEU A 469 -8.66 -18.78 -6.20
N PRO A 470 -7.55 -18.10 -6.51
CA PRO A 470 -6.27 -18.46 -5.95
C PRO A 470 -6.25 -18.18 -4.44
N LEU A 471 -5.67 -19.09 -3.66
CA LEU A 471 -5.38 -18.92 -2.25
C LEU A 471 -3.89 -19.18 -2.00
N SER A 472 -3.23 -18.30 -1.26
CA SER A 472 -1.92 -18.60 -0.67
C SER A 472 -2.12 -19.13 0.75
N VAL A 473 -1.83 -20.40 0.99
CA VAL A 473 -2.05 -21.07 2.28
C VAL A 473 -0.71 -21.28 2.97
N LEU A 474 -0.54 -20.66 4.15
CA LEU A 474 0.64 -20.74 4.98
C LEU A 474 0.33 -21.49 6.27
N ARG A 475 1.21 -22.43 6.63
CA ARG A 475 1.06 -23.23 7.85
C ARG A 475 2.40 -23.72 8.37
N ARG A 476 2.43 -24.22 9.60
CA ARG A 476 3.55 -25.05 10.05
C ARG A 476 3.55 -26.39 9.30
N ALA A 477 4.73 -26.91 9.03
CA ALA A 477 4.92 -28.17 8.34
C ALA A 477 4.42 -29.38 9.14
N ASP A 478 4.38 -29.28 10.48
CA ASP A 478 3.98 -30.36 11.39
C ASP A 478 2.48 -30.39 11.73
N LEU A 479 1.67 -29.49 11.17
CA LEU A 479 0.21 -29.54 11.36
C LEU A 479 -0.38 -30.77 10.67
N ARG A 480 -1.42 -31.33 11.30
CA ARG A 480 -2.19 -32.44 10.76
C ARG A 480 -3.39 -31.90 9.99
N GLN A 481 -3.68 -32.51 8.84
CA GLN A 481 -4.89 -32.24 8.06
C GLN A 481 -6.05 -33.09 8.60
N ASP A 482 -6.53 -32.75 9.79
CA ASP A 482 -7.62 -33.45 10.49
C ASP A 482 -8.78 -32.53 10.91
N GLY A 483 -8.85 -31.33 10.32
CA GLY A 483 -9.91 -30.36 10.54
C GLY A 483 -9.88 -29.69 11.91
N SER A 484 -8.74 -29.72 12.61
CA SER A 484 -8.63 -29.20 13.97
C SER A 484 -7.88 -27.87 14.09
N ASN A 485 -7.25 -27.37 13.03
CA ASN A 485 -6.39 -26.18 13.14
C ASN A 485 -7.22 -24.89 13.10
N PRO A 486 -6.86 -23.85 13.89
CA PRO A 486 -7.46 -22.53 13.75
C PRO A 486 -6.95 -21.87 12.47
N ALA A 487 -7.72 -20.93 11.91
CA ALA A 487 -7.30 -20.16 10.74
C ALA A 487 -7.53 -18.66 10.88
N LEU A 488 -6.69 -17.89 10.20
CA LEU A 488 -6.89 -16.47 9.93
C LEU A 488 -6.87 -16.26 8.41
N VAL A 489 -8.00 -15.80 7.85
CA VAL A 489 -8.15 -15.50 6.42
C VAL A 489 -8.07 -14.00 6.20
N TYR A 490 -7.18 -13.58 5.31
CA TYR A 490 -6.92 -12.19 4.97
C TYR A 490 -7.20 -11.93 3.49
N ALA A 491 -7.79 -10.77 3.17
CA ALA A 491 -7.96 -10.30 1.80
C ALA A 491 -8.18 -8.78 1.71
N TYR A 492 -8.06 -8.24 0.49
CA TYR A 492 -8.26 -6.82 0.18
C TYR A 492 -9.30 -6.62 -0.93
N GLY A 493 -8.99 -7.00 -2.18
CA GLY A 493 -9.98 -7.13 -3.25
C GLY A 493 -10.51 -5.84 -3.87
N SER A 494 -9.70 -4.78 -3.98
CA SER A 494 -10.10 -3.51 -4.61
C SER A 494 -8.91 -2.83 -5.32
N TYR A 495 -9.21 -1.90 -6.24
CA TYR A 495 -8.24 -1.03 -6.94
C TYR A 495 -7.14 -1.74 -7.75
N GLU A 496 -7.35 -3.01 -8.14
CA GLU A 496 -6.32 -3.85 -8.78
C GLU A 496 -5.09 -4.14 -7.88
N VAL A 497 -5.17 -3.82 -6.58
CA VAL A 497 -4.10 -4.10 -5.63
C VAL A 497 -4.03 -5.60 -5.36
N SER A 498 -2.86 -6.19 -5.59
CA SER A 498 -2.61 -7.61 -5.34
C SER A 498 -1.97 -7.85 -3.99
N MET A 499 -2.42 -8.90 -3.32
CA MET A 499 -1.83 -9.35 -2.06
C MET A 499 -0.64 -10.29 -2.32
N ASP A 500 0.43 -9.77 -2.91
CA ASP A 500 1.57 -10.57 -3.38
C ASP A 500 2.32 -11.28 -2.23
N PRO A 501 3.03 -12.40 -2.51
CA PRO A 501 3.85 -13.09 -1.53
C PRO A 501 4.87 -12.19 -0.84
N GLY A 502 4.88 -12.20 0.49
CA GLY A 502 5.80 -11.37 1.27
C GLY A 502 6.06 -11.92 2.66
N PHE A 503 7.34 -11.92 3.04
CA PHE A 503 7.76 -12.38 4.36
C PHE A 503 7.30 -11.41 5.44
N SER A 504 6.82 -11.96 6.56
CA SER A 504 6.39 -11.17 7.71
C SER A 504 6.87 -11.83 8.99
N VAL A 505 7.78 -11.16 9.70
CA VAL A 505 8.27 -11.59 11.02
C VAL A 505 7.10 -11.75 12.00
N ALA A 506 6.11 -10.85 11.94
CA ALA A 506 4.94 -10.93 12.80
C ALA A 506 4.09 -12.16 12.52
N ARG A 507 3.92 -12.54 11.24
CA ARG A 507 3.10 -13.70 10.85
C ARG A 507 3.59 -15.00 11.49
N LEU A 508 4.90 -15.11 11.77
CA LEU A 508 5.45 -16.25 12.50
C LEU A 508 4.79 -16.45 13.85
N SER A 509 4.40 -15.38 14.56
CA SER A 509 3.69 -15.49 15.84
C SER A 509 2.33 -16.17 15.73
N LEU A 510 1.64 -16.05 14.58
CA LEU A 510 0.40 -16.79 14.32
C LEU A 510 0.69 -18.24 13.95
N LEU A 511 1.61 -18.45 13.01
CA LEU A 511 1.99 -19.78 12.54
C LEU A 511 2.50 -20.65 13.70
N ASP A 512 3.35 -20.10 14.58
CA ASP A 512 3.90 -20.77 15.76
C ASP A 512 2.82 -21.23 16.76
N ARG A 513 1.65 -20.57 16.78
CA ARG A 513 0.47 -20.96 17.57
C ARG A 513 -0.39 -22.03 16.87
N GLY A 514 0.05 -22.47 15.69
CA GLY A 514 -0.62 -23.46 14.84
C GLY A 514 -1.76 -22.88 14.02
N ILE A 515 -1.89 -21.56 13.92
CA ILE A 515 -2.89 -20.90 13.08
C ILE A 515 -2.47 -21.06 11.61
N VAL A 516 -3.37 -21.57 10.77
CA VAL A 516 -3.23 -21.55 9.32
C VAL A 516 -3.53 -20.13 8.84
N TYR A 517 -2.56 -19.48 8.20
CA TYR A 517 -2.75 -18.13 7.67
C TYR A 517 -3.03 -18.23 6.17
N VAL A 518 -4.11 -17.61 5.71
CA VAL A 518 -4.53 -17.69 4.31
C VAL A 518 -4.69 -16.30 3.73
N VAL A 519 -4.09 -16.06 2.56
CA VAL A 519 -4.40 -14.91 1.73
C VAL A 519 -5.37 -15.37 0.64
N ALA A 520 -6.59 -14.84 0.65
CA ALA A 520 -7.58 -15.08 -0.39
C ALA A 520 -7.47 -14.00 -1.47
N HIS A 521 -7.06 -14.39 -2.67
CA HIS A 521 -6.85 -13.49 -3.81
C HIS A 521 -8.18 -13.24 -4.54
N VAL A 522 -9.15 -12.66 -3.82
CA VAL A 522 -10.53 -12.43 -4.30
C VAL A 522 -10.58 -11.44 -5.47
N ARG A 523 -11.63 -11.52 -6.31
CA ARG A 523 -11.84 -10.57 -7.40
C ARG A 523 -11.91 -9.14 -6.90
N GLY A 524 -11.46 -8.20 -7.75
CA GLY A 524 -11.21 -6.80 -7.39
C GLY A 524 -9.73 -6.51 -7.08
N GLY A 525 -8.95 -7.54 -6.75
CA GLY A 525 -7.48 -7.48 -6.79
C GLY A 525 -6.92 -7.62 -8.21
N GLY A 526 -5.59 -7.55 -8.34
CA GLY A 526 -4.88 -7.62 -9.63
C GLY A 526 -4.17 -8.95 -9.91
N GLU A 527 -4.38 -9.98 -9.08
CA GLU A 527 -3.55 -11.20 -9.08
C GLU A 527 -3.59 -11.97 -10.40
N MET A 528 -4.75 -11.96 -11.06
CA MET A 528 -4.98 -12.66 -12.34
C MET A 528 -5.10 -11.67 -13.52
N GLY A 529 -4.52 -10.48 -13.37
CA GLY A 529 -4.56 -9.41 -14.37
C GLY A 529 -5.85 -8.59 -14.35
N ARG A 530 -6.02 -7.73 -15.36
CA ARG A 530 -6.99 -6.63 -15.34
C ARG A 530 -8.44 -7.11 -15.26
N THR A 531 -8.76 -8.23 -15.92
CA THR A 531 -10.10 -8.81 -15.87
C THR A 531 -10.49 -9.25 -14.45
N TRP A 532 -9.53 -9.67 -13.62
CA TRP A 532 -9.77 -10.04 -12.23
C TRP A 532 -10.30 -8.87 -11.40
N TYR A 533 -9.69 -7.70 -11.61
CA TYR A 533 -10.11 -6.45 -11.01
C TYR A 533 -11.48 -6.00 -11.53
N GLU A 534 -11.69 -5.97 -12.84
CA GLU A 534 -12.97 -5.56 -13.46
C GLU A 534 -14.16 -6.42 -12.98
N GLN A 535 -13.90 -7.70 -12.65
CA GLN A 535 -14.89 -8.62 -12.11
C GLN A 535 -15.13 -8.48 -10.59
N GLY A 536 -14.46 -7.55 -9.91
CA GLY A 536 -14.74 -7.16 -8.52
C GLY A 536 -14.88 -5.65 -8.35
N LYS A 537 -15.28 -4.95 -9.41
CA LYS A 537 -15.39 -3.49 -9.51
C LYS A 537 -16.81 -3.06 -9.91
N LYS A 538 -17.26 -1.87 -9.50
CA LYS A 538 -18.60 -1.31 -9.82
C LYS A 538 -19.73 -2.33 -9.61
N LEU A 539 -20.54 -2.60 -10.64
CA LEU A 539 -21.68 -3.53 -10.60
C LEU A 539 -21.28 -5.02 -10.50
N ASN A 540 -19.99 -5.33 -10.37
CA ASN A 540 -19.49 -6.66 -10.03
C ASN A 540 -18.93 -6.73 -8.61
N LYS A 541 -18.97 -5.64 -7.82
CA LYS A 541 -18.26 -5.57 -6.53
C LYS A 541 -18.61 -6.68 -5.53
N LYS A 542 -19.85 -7.17 -5.53
CA LYS A 542 -20.29 -8.27 -4.66
C LYS A 542 -19.49 -9.56 -4.85
N ASN A 543 -18.87 -9.77 -6.01
CA ASN A 543 -17.97 -10.91 -6.24
C ASN A 543 -16.81 -10.92 -5.24
N THR A 544 -16.23 -9.77 -4.90
CA THR A 544 -15.19 -9.65 -3.86
C THR A 544 -15.62 -10.30 -2.54
N PHE A 545 -16.87 -10.08 -2.13
CA PHE A 545 -17.39 -10.56 -0.85
C PHE A 545 -17.78 -12.03 -0.90
N THR A 546 -18.45 -12.47 -1.97
CA THR A 546 -18.82 -13.88 -2.14
C THR A 546 -17.60 -14.77 -2.34
N ASP A 547 -16.59 -14.29 -3.06
CA ASP A 547 -15.32 -15.02 -3.24
C ASP A 547 -14.63 -15.28 -1.91
N PHE A 548 -14.67 -14.32 -0.98
CA PHE A 548 -14.08 -14.50 0.35
C PHE A 548 -14.82 -15.55 1.19
N VAL A 549 -16.15 -15.59 1.07
CA VAL A 549 -16.99 -16.60 1.71
C VAL A 549 -16.72 -17.99 1.09
N ASP A 550 -16.66 -18.09 -0.24
CA ASP A 550 -16.37 -19.33 -0.95
C ASP A 550 -14.93 -19.83 -0.64
N ALA A 551 -13.96 -18.92 -0.51
CA ALA A 551 -12.61 -19.24 -0.05
C ALA A 551 -12.61 -19.81 1.37
N THR A 552 -13.43 -19.24 2.27
CA THR A 552 -13.59 -19.74 3.64
C THR A 552 -14.17 -21.16 3.64
N ASP A 553 -15.16 -21.43 2.80
CA ASP A 553 -15.76 -22.76 2.67
C ASP A 553 -14.79 -23.79 2.11
N HIS A 554 -14.02 -23.43 1.09
CA HIS A 554 -12.97 -24.29 0.57
C HIS A 554 -11.93 -24.66 1.64
N LEU A 555 -11.55 -23.71 2.50
CA LEU A 555 -10.60 -24.00 3.60
C LEU A 555 -11.15 -25.00 4.60
N VAL A 556 -12.45 -24.92 4.94
CA VAL A 556 -13.11 -25.92 5.78
C VAL A 556 -13.12 -27.28 5.09
N ASP A 557 -13.56 -27.32 3.84
CA ASP A 557 -13.67 -28.56 3.04
C ASP A 557 -12.31 -29.21 2.76
N SER A 558 -11.22 -28.43 2.79
CA SER A 558 -9.86 -28.94 2.64
C SER A 558 -9.43 -29.89 3.76
N GLY A 559 -10.13 -29.90 4.90
CA GLY A 559 -9.75 -30.69 6.08
C GLY A 559 -8.55 -30.14 6.84
N TRP A 560 -8.07 -28.92 6.54
CA TRP A 560 -7.03 -28.26 7.32
C TRP A 560 -7.57 -27.53 8.55
N VAL A 561 -8.77 -26.96 8.45
CA VAL A 561 -9.26 -25.94 9.38
C VAL A 561 -10.49 -26.41 10.14
N ASP A 562 -10.58 -26.03 11.41
CA ASP A 562 -11.76 -26.18 12.24
C ASP A 562 -12.80 -25.09 11.89
N PRO A 563 -14.01 -25.44 11.42
CA PRO A 563 -15.02 -24.47 11.02
C PRO A 563 -15.48 -23.54 12.14
N LEU A 564 -15.25 -23.89 13.42
CA LEU A 564 -15.60 -23.05 14.56
C LEU A 564 -14.46 -22.12 15.00
N ARG A 565 -13.29 -22.20 14.34
CA ARG A 565 -12.09 -21.45 14.69
C ARG A 565 -11.49 -20.77 13.46
N ILE A 566 -12.28 -19.90 12.84
CA ILE A 566 -11.84 -19.07 11.71
C ILE A 566 -11.97 -17.60 12.08
N ALA A 567 -10.90 -16.83 11.90
CA ALA A 567 -10.93 -15.38 11.99
C ALA A 567 -10.79 -14.77 10.59
N ALA A 568 -11.42 -13.63 10.34
CA ALA A 568 -11.27 -12.84 9.13
C ALA A 568 -10.55 -11.51 9.43
N MET A 569 -9.74 -11.04 8.50
CA MET A 569 -9.04 -9.76 8.63
C MET A 569 -8.92 -9.03 7.30
N GLY A 570 -9.07 -7.72 7.32
CA GLY A 570 -8.93 -6.84 6.16
C GLY A 570 -8.88 -5.37 6.56
N GLY A 571 -8.19 -4.54 5.78
CA GLY A 571 -7.98 -3.13 6.08
C GLY A 571 -8.38 -2.18 4.94
N SER A 572 -8.78 -0.95 5.24
CA SER A 572 -9.22 0.05 4.25
C SER A 572 -10.40 -0.49 3.41
N ALA A 573 -10.27 -0.66 2.10
CA ALA A 573 -11.27 -1.36 1.28
C ALA A 573 -11.37 -2.88 1.56
N GLY A 574 -10.32 -3.49 2.13
CA GLY A 574 -10.43 -4.81 2.77
C GLY A 574 -11.30 -4.77 4.04
N GLY A 575 -11.45 -3.61 4.67
CA GLY A 575 -12.40 -3.36 5.75
C GLY A 575 -13.85 -3.25 5.28
N LEU A 576 -14.09 -2.69 4.07
CA LEU A 576 -15.39 -2.82 3.38
C LEU A 576 -15.75 -4.29 3.20
N LEU A 577 -14.80 -5.11 2.71
CA LEU A 577 -14.98 -6.56 2.62
C LEU A 577 -15.33 -7.16 3.98
N MET A 578 -14.60 -6.84 5.06
CA MET A 578 -14.90 -7.34 6.41
C MET A 578 -16.33 -6.99 6.87
N GLY A 579 -16.75 -5.74 6.66
CA GLY A 579 -18.10 -5.30 6.99
C GLY A 579 -19.17 -6.03 6.18
N ALA A 580 -18.93 -6.24 4.88
CA ALA A 580 -19.86 -6.95 4.01
C ALA A 580 -20.00 -8.41 4.41
N VAL A 581 -18.90 -9.12 4.67
CA VAL A 581 -18.95 -10.55 5.06
C VAL A 581 -19.53 -10.76 6.46
N ALA A 582 -19.38 -9.78 7.37
CA ALA A 582 -20.08 -9.78 8.65
C ALA A 582 -21.60 -9.80 8.48
N ASN A 583 -22.13 -9.14 7.45
CA ASN A 583 -23.57 -9.17 7.15
C ASN A 583 -23.98 -10.43 6.36
N LEU A 584 -23.16 -10.85 5.40
CA LEU A 584 -23.45 -11.97 4.51
C LEU A 584 -23.41 -13.32 5.22
N ALA A 585 -22.34 -13.59 5.98
CA ALA A 585 -22.09 -14.90 6.60
C ALA A 585 -21.40 -14.79 7.98
N PRO A 586 -21.98 -14.05 8.95
CA PRO A 586 -21.39 -13.87 10.29
C PRO A 586 -21.09 -15.20 10.99
N GLU A 587 -21.90 -16.23 10.73
CA GLU A 587 -21.79 -17.56 11.35
C GLU A 587 -20.53 -18.34 10.97
N LYS A 588 -19.82 -17.93 9.91
CA LYS A 588 -18.58 -18.60 9.46
C LYS A 588 -17.34 -18.15 10.23
N TYR A 589 -17.43 -17.08 11.00
CA TYR A 589 -16.29 -16.47 11.65
C TYR A 589 -16.45 -16.50 13.16
N ARG A 590 -15.37 -16.79 13.87
CA ARG A 590 -15.27 -16.64 15.32
C ARG A 590 -14.87 -15.22 15.72
N ALA A 591 -14.09 -14.56 14.87
CA ALA A 591 -13.71 -13.17 15.00
C ALA A 591 -13.51 -12.47 13.64
N ILE A 592 -13.76 -11.16 13.59
CA ILE A 592 -13.46 -10.30 12.43
C ILE A 592 -12.66 -9.10 12.92
N VAL A 593 -11.51 -8.84 12.30
CA VAL A 593 -10.67 -7.66 12.55
C VAL A 593 -10.69 -6.76 11.32
N ALA A 594 -11.38 -5.62 11.43
CA ALA A 594 -11.55 -4.65 10.37
C ALA A 594 -10.69 -3.41 10.68
N GLN A 595 -9.61 -3.22 9.92
CA GLN A 595 -8.65 -2.11 10.10
C GLN A 595 -9.05 -0.93 9.22
N VAL A 596 -9.09 0.29 9.76
CA VAL A 596 -9.54 1.53 9.11
C VAL A 596 -10.66 1.30 8.08
N PRO A 597 -11.80 0.69 8.49
CA PRO A 597 -12.65 0.00 7.54
C PRO A 597 -13.67 0.94 6.87
N PHE A 598 -13.73 0.91 5.54
CA PHE A 598 -14.69 1.67 4.72
C PHE A 598 -16.09 1.03 4.78
N VAL A 599 -16.87 1.36 5.80
CA VAL A 599 -18.10 0.64 6.18
C VAL A 599 -19.38 1.44 6.03
N ASP A 600 -19.29 2.73 5.70
CA ASP A 600 -20.43 3.60 5.36
C ASP A 600 -20.35 4.07 3.90
N ALA A 601 -20.00 3.12 3.03
CA ALA A 601 -19.60 3.39 1.66
C ALA A 601 -20.61 4.21 0.84
N LEU A 602 -21.91 3.91 0.94
CA LEU A 602 -22.91 4.65 0.16
C LEU A 602 -23.06 6.10 0.64
N THR A 603 -23.09 6.34 1.96
CA THR A 603 -23.19 7.70 2.50
C THR A 603 -21.95 8.52 2.12
N THR A 604 -20.75 7.94 2.26
CA THR A 604 -19.49 8.61 1.91
C THR A 604 -19.41 8.95 0.42
N ILE A 605 -19.71 8.00 -0.49
CA ILE A 605 -19.56 8.20 -1.95
C ILE A 605 -20.62 9.13 -2.56
N LEU A 606 -21.72 9.37 -1.85
CA LEU A 606 -22.72 10.37 -2.23
C LEU A 606 -22.28 11.82 -1.98
N ASP A 607 -21.21 12.03 -1.20
CA ASP A 607 -20.66 13.34 -0.89
C ASP A 607 -19.32 13.55 -1.62
N PRO A 608 -19.27 14.31 -2.73
CA PRO A 608 -18.04 14.55 -3.50
C PRO A 608 -17.04 15.44 -2.78
N GLU A 609 -17.46 16.17 -1.74
CA GLU A 609 -16.59 17.09 -1.00
C GLU A 609 -15.73 16.34 0.03
N LEU A 610 -16.09 15.10 0.36
CA LEU A 610 -15.29 14.25 1.23
C LEU A 610 -14.01 13.78 0.53
N PRO A 611 -12.93 13.57 1.30
CA PRO A 611 -11.72 12.99 0.78
C PRO A 611 -11.94 11.74 -0.05
N LEU A 612 -11.30 11.69 -1.23
CA LEU A 612 -11.32 10.57 -2.18
C LEU A 612 -12.67 10.24 -2.84
N SER A 613 -13.82 10.67 -2.30
CA SER A 613 -15.14 10.21 -2.76
C SER A 613 -15.38 10.37 -4.27
N ALA A 614 -15.04 11.53 -4.84
CA ALA A 614 -15.21 11.77 -6.28
C ALA A 614 -14.26 10.92 -7.13
N LEU A 615 -13.01 10.75 -6.69
CA LEU A 615 -12.03 9.87 -7.32
C LEU A 615 -12.54 8.43 -7.35
N GLU A 616 -13.16 7.98 -6.27
CA GLU A 616 -13.62 6.60 -6.12
C GLU A 616 -14.90 6.25 -6.89
N TRP A 617 -15.54 7.21 -7.57
CA TRP A 617 -16.64 6.89 -8.49
C TRP A 617 -16.22 5.96 -9.63
N GLU A 618 -14.96 5.99 -10.00
CA GLU A 618 -14.43 5.02 -10.95
C GLU A 618 -14.36 3.61 -10.35
N GLU A 619 -14.17 3.45 -9.04
CA GLU A 619 -14.05 2.15 -8.37
C GLU A 619 -15.43 1.55 -8.10
N TRP A 620 -16.30 2.32 -7.44
CA TRP A 620 -17.61 1.86 -6.97
C TRP A 620 -18.74 2.15 -7.96
N GLY A 621 -18.55 3.14 -8.83
CA GLY A 621 -19.59 3.77 -9.64
C GLY A 621 -20.00 5.13 -9.05
N ASN A 622 -20.72 5.94 -9.84
CA ASN A 622 -21.25 7.23 -9.38
C ASN A 622 -22.73 7.10 -8.97
N PRO A 623 -23.06 6.91 -7.67
CA PRO A 623 -24.44 6.77 -7.20
C PRO A 623 -25.22 8.08 -7.22
N ILE A 624 -24.55 9.23 -7.32
CA ILE A 624 -25.21 10.54 -7.40
C ILE A 624 -26.02 10.62 -8.70
N THR A 625 -25.39 10.24 -9.81
CA THR A 625 -25.96 10.39 -11.16
C THR A 625 -26.66 9.14 -11.67
N ASP A 626 -26.30 7.95 -11.17
CA ASP A 626 -26.83 6.67 -11.65
C ASP A 626 -27.66 5.93 -10.57
N PRO A 627 -28.99 5.81 -10.75
CA PRO A 627 -29.87 5.06 -9.84
C PRO A 627 -29.55 3.56 -9.74
N GLU A 628 -29.01 2.93 -10.79
CA GLU A 628 -28.63 1.53 -10.75
C GLU A 628 -27.40 1.33 -9.85
N VAL A 629 -26.39 2.18 -9.98
CA VAL A 629 -25.22 2.20 -9.09
C VAL A 629 -25.65 2.44 -7.65
N TYR A 630 -26.50 3.45 -7.40
CA TYR A 630 -27.04 3.72 -6.06
C TYR A 630 -27.68 2.47 -5.44
N ARG A 631 -28.61 1.83 -6.17
CA ARG A 631 -29.29 0.61 -5.70
C ARG A 631 -28.28 -0.50 -5.44
N TYR A 632 -27.32 -0.70 -6.33
CA TYR A 632 -26.33 -1.76 -6.21
C TYR A 632 -25.40 -1.56 -5.01
N MET A 633 -24.89 -0.33 -4.79
CA MET A 633 -24.08 0.01 -3.61
C MET A 633 -24.86 -0.16 -2.30
N LYS A 634 -26.15 0.22 -2.31
CA LYS A 634 -27.04 0.04 -1.17
C LYS A 634 -27.18 -1.43 -0.74
N GLU A 635 -27.05 -2.38 -1.66
CA GLU A 635 -27.17 -3.82 -1.35
C GLU A 635 -25.97 -4.39 -0.56
N TYR A 636 -24.83 -3.69 -0.51
CA TYR A 636 -23.63 -4.23 0.15
C TYR A 636 -22.97 -3.30 1.17
N THR A 637 -23.30 -1.99 1.18
CA THR A 637 -22.69 -1.05 2.14
C THR A 637 -22.88 -1.54 3.58
N PRO A 638 -21.81 -1.78 4.37
CA PRO A 638 -21.92 -2.54 5.61
C PRO A 638 -22.85 -1.95 6.66
N TYR A 639 -22.75 -0.64 6.91
CA TYR A 639 -23.54 0.07 7.94
C TYR A 639 -25.04 -0.03 7.69
N GLU A 640 -25.51 0.22 6.46
CA GLU A 640 -26.96 0.17 6.15
C GLU A 640 -27.51 -1.27 6.09
N ASN A 641 -26.64 -2.28 5.96
CA ASN A 641 -27.01 -3.68 5.83
C ASN A 641 -26.82 -4.51 7.11
N VAL A 642 -26.50 -3.85 8.25
CA VAL A 642 -26.52 -4.52 9.54
C VAL A 642 -27.92 -5.06 9.82
N ARG A 643 -28.02 -6.35 10.11
CA ARG A 643 -29.27 -7.08 10.31
C ARG A 643 -29.31 -7.68 11.70
N THR A 644 -30.50 -8.05 12.18
CA THR A 644 -30.60 -8.81 13.43
C THR A 644 -29.97 -10.20 13.25
N ALA A 645 -28.83 -10.44 13.89
CA ALA A 645 -28.02 -11.65 13.74
C ALA A 645 -27.10 -11.88 14.95
N ASP A 646 -26.63 -13.10 15.13
CA ASP A 646 -25.56 -13.43 16.07
C ASP A 646 -24.21 -13.08 15.43
N TYR A 647 -23.78 -11.82 15.59
CA TYR A 647 -22.50 -11.37 15.06
C TYR A 647 -21.33 -11.95 15.87
N PRO A 648 -20.21 -12.29 15.20
CA PRO A 648 -19.04 -12.80 15.91
C PRO A 648 -18.38 -11.69 16.73
N ARG A 649 -17.27 -12.04 17.37
CA ARG A 649 -16.41 -11.04 17.99
C ARG A 649 -15.83 -10.11 16.91
N ILE A 650 -16.07 -8.80 17.00
CA ILE A 650 -15.63 -7.84 15.97
C ILE A 650 -14.73 -6.78 16.60
N ALA A 651 -13.61 -6.46 15.95
CA ALA A 651 -12.83 -5.27 16.22
C ALA A 651 -12.84 -4.34 15.01
N ALA A 652 -13.34 -3.13 15.19
CA ALA A 652 -13.08 -2.02 14.28
C ALA A 652 -11.90 -1.22 14.84
N VAL A 653 -10.79 -1.16 14.11
CA VAL A 653 -9.60 -0.39 14.49
C VAL A 653 -9.51 0.80 13.55
N THR A 654 -9.38 2.02 14.05
CA THR A 654 -9.34 3.24 13.23
C THR A 654 -8.44 4.31 13.84
N SER A 655 -8.24 5.43 13.15
CA SER A 655 -7.58 6.61 13.71
C SER A 655 -8.42 7.87 13.54
N PHE A 656 -8.29 8.82 14.48
CA PHE A 656 -9.08 10.05 14.51
C PHE A 656 -8.71 11.05 13.41
N ASN A 657 -7.45 11.07 12.95
CA ASN A 657 -6.99 11.93 11.86
C ASN A 657 -6.85 11.21 10.52
N ASP A 658 -7.43 10.02 10.38
CA ASP A 658 -7.50 9.33 9.10
C ASP A 658 -8.26 10.17 8.06
N THR A 659 -7.57 10.57 7.00
CA THR A 659 -8.10 11.36 5.88
C THR A 659 -8.59 10.50 4.72
N ARG A 660 -8.33 9.19 4.72
CA ARG A 660 -8.72 8.28 3.62
C ARG A 660 -9.99 7.52 3.95
N VAL A 661 -10.13 7.06 5.19
CA VAL A 661 -11.35 6.45 5.73
C VAL A 661 -11.68 7.13 7.05
N LEU A 662 -12.74 7.92 7.06
CA LEU A 662 -13.04 8.77 8.21
C LEU A 662 -13.44 7.92 9.43
N TYR A 663 -12.95 8.28 10.63
CA TYR A 663 -13.23 7.57 11.89
C TYR A 663 -14.73 7.37 12.17
N VAL A 664 -15.58 8.25 11.61
CA VAL A 664 -17.03 8.21 11.78
C VAL A 664 -17.63 6.93 11.20
N GLU A 665 -17.07 6.37 10.12
CA GLU A 665 -17.61 5.17 9.49
C GLU A 665 -17.60 3.96 10.44
N PRO A 666 -16.43 3.53 10.98
CA PRO A 666 -16.42 2.44 11.96
C PRO A 666 -17.17 2.79 13.27
N ALA A 667 -17.22 4.06 13.67
CA ALA A 667 -17.96 4.46 14.87
C ALA A 667 -19.48 4.24 14.72
N LYS A 668 -20.05 4.63 13.57
CA LYS A 668 -21.47 4.38 13.22
C LYS A 668 -21.75 2.88 13.08
N TRP A 669 -20.87 2.16 12.40
CA TRP A 669 -21.01 0.72 12.18
C TRP A 669 -21.01 -0.08 13.48
N VAL A 670 -20.09 0.21 14.41
CA VAL A 670 -20.05 -0.46 15.72
C VAL A 670 -21.29 -0.17 16.55
N ALA A 671 -21.81 1.05 16.52
CA ALA A 671 -23.05 1.41 17.22
C ALA A 671 -24.25 0.59 16.72
N GLU A 672 -24.41 0.47 15.40
CA GLU A 672 -25.51 -0.30 14.78
C GLU A 672 -25.35 -1.81 15.01
N LEU A 673 -24.14 -2.36 14.87
CA LEU A 673 -23.86 -3.77 15.16
C LEU A 673 -24.27 -4.17 16.58
N ARG A 674 -23.94 -3.33 17.58
CA ARG A 674 -24.29 -3.59 18.98
C ARG A 674 -25.79 -3.50 19.26
N GLU A 675 -26.51 -2.70 18.47
CA GLU A 675 -27.97 -2.65 18.57
C GLU A 675 -28.64 -3.90 17.98
N LYS A 676 -28.13 -4.40 16.86
CA LYS A 676 -28.76 -5.48 16.10
C LYS A 676 -28.27 -6.87 16.50
N THR A 677 -27.11 -6.97 17.14
CA THR A 677 -26.57 -8.28 17.53
C THR A 677 -27.50 -8.98 18.52
N THR A 678 -27.77 -10.27 18.26
CA THR A 678 -28.42 -11.18 19.20
C THR A 678 -27.41 -11.99 20.00
N GLY A 679 -26.13 -11.89 19.65
CA GLY A 679 -25.01 -12.59 20.27
C GLY A 679 -24.55 -11.95 21.57
N SER A 680 -23.67 -12.67 22.27
CA SER A 680 -22.99 -12.17 23.47
C SER A 680 -21.52 -11.82 23.23
N GLU A 681 -21.02 -12.05 22.01
CA GLU A 681 -19.63 -11.77 21.67
C GLU A 681 -19.37 -10.26 21.62
N PRO A 682 -18.19 -9.80 22.06
CA PRO A 682 -17.90 -8.38 22.11
C PRO A 682 -17.64 -7.80 20.72
N ILE A 683 -18.22 -6.63 20.47
CA ILE A 683 -17.94 -5.78 19.32
C ILE A 683 -17.25 -4.52 19.86
N VAL A 684 -16.03 -4.24 19.44
CA VAL A 684 -15.18 -3.18 20.00
C VAL A 684 -14.74 -2.17 18.94
N LEU A 685 -14.54 -0.91 19.36
CA LEU A 685 -13.95 0.15 18.56
C LEU A 685 -12.64 0.60 19.23
N LYS A 686 -11.51 0.43 18.54
CA LYS A 686 -10.20 0.99 18.94
C LYS A 686 -9.91 2.19 18.05
N THR A 687 -9.84 3.38 18.64
CA THR A 687 -9.49 4.62 17.92
C THR A 687 -8.15 5.13 18.40
N GLU A 688 -7.16 5.18 17.51
CA GLU A 688 -5.91 5.91 17.75
C GLU A 688 -6.18 7.42 17.62
N MET A 689 -6.02 8.15 18.72
CA MET A 689 -6.44 9.55 18.82
C MET A 689 -5.44 10.53 18.22
N ASP A 690 -4.16 10.13 18.11
CA ASP A 690 -3.07 11.00 17.64
C ASP A 690 -2.54 10.61 16.24
N GLY A 691 -3.01 9.51 15.65
CA GLY A 691 -2.53 8.96 14.37
C GLY A 691 -3.39 9.30 13.14
N GLY A 692 -2.89 8.90 11.98
CA GLY A 692 -3.55 9.01 10.66
C GLY A 692 -4.01 7.65 10.11
N HIS A 693 -4.13 7.52 8.78
CA HIS A 693 -4.56 6.26 8.15
C HIS A 693 -3.68 5.04 8.50
N GLY A 694 -2.38 5.28 8.70
CA GLY A 694 -1.42 4.27 9.16
C GLY A 694 -1.43 3.98 10.67
N GLY A 695 -2.28 4.65 11.45
CA GLY A 695 -2.29 4.62 12.91
C GLY A 695 -1.16 5.47 13.51
N ALA A 696 -0.62 5.01 14.65
CA ALA A 696 0.48 5.68 15.33
C ALA A 696 1.80 5.57 14.54
N SER A 697 2.66 6.59 14.65
CA SER A 697 3.93 6.65 13.91
C SER A 697 5.07 5.90 14.60
N GLY A 698 6.03 5.43 13.79
CA GLY A 698 7.22 4.72 14.26
C GLY A 698 7.06 3.19 14.33
N ARG A 699 8.18 2.48 14.16
CA ARG A 699 8.17 1.01 14.00
C ARG A 699 7.65 0.25 15.21
N TYR A 700 7.92 0.71 16.44
CA TYR A 700 7.46 0.00 17.64
C TYR A 700 5.96 0.15 17.84
N ALA A 701 5.40 1.30 17.47
CA ALA A 701 3.95 1.51 17.50
C ALA A 701 3.27 0.52 16.54
N ARG A 702 3.78 0.41 15.32
CA ARG A 702 3.30 -0.58 14.33
C ARG A 702 3.38 -2.03 14.84
N TRP A 703 4.44 -2.42 15.54
CA TRP A 703 4.52 -3.77 16.12
C TRP A 703 3.50 -3.99 17.25
N LYS A 704 3.19 -2.96 18.05
CA LYS A 704 2.14 -3.04 19.07
C LYS A 704 0.76 -3.16 18.45
N ASP A 705 0.47 -2.42 17.38
CA ASP A 705 -0.81 -2.53 16.67
C ASP A 705 -0.99 -3.92 16.05
N VAL A 706 0.03 -4.45 15.37
CA VAL A 706 -0.01 -5.83 14.85
C VAL A 706 -0.17 -6.85 15.98
N ALA A 707 0.53 -6.67 17.10
CA ALA A 707 0.39 -7.56 18.25
C ALA A 707 -1.02 -7.49 18.86
N TRP A 708 -1.66 -6.33 18.84
CA TRP A 708 -3.04 -6.16 19.29
C TRP A 708 -4.01 -6.91 18.38
N ASP A 709 -3.92 -6.72 17.07
CA ASP A 709 -4.78 -7.39 16.07
C ASP A 709 -4.63 -8.91 16.14
N TYR A 710 -3.39 -9.39 16.23
CA TYR A 710 -3.10 -10.82 16.31
C TYR A 710 -3.54 -11.41 17.63
N ALA A 711 -3.36 -10.71 18.76
CA ALA A 711 -3.86 -11.18 20.04
C ALA A 711 -5.39 -11.25 20.05
N PHE A 712 -6.08 -10.27 19.47
CA PHE A 712 -7.55 -10.26 19.38
C PHE A 712 -8.07 -11.47 18.61
N ALA A 713 -7.47 -11.76 17.44
CA ALA A 713 -7.83 -12.93 16.64
C ALA A 713 -7.43 -14.25 17.32
N ALA A 714 -6.17 -14.39 17.76
CA ALA A 714 -5.65 -15.63 18.34
C ALA A 714 -6.36 -16.02 19.64
N ASP A 715 -6.75 -15.05 20.48
CA ASP A 715 -7.55 -15.26 21.68
C ASP A 715 -8.94 -15.81 21.36
N ALA A 716 -9.63 -15.21 20.37
CA ALA A 716 -10.93 -15.69 19.92
C ALA A 716 -10.87 -17.14 19.38
N LEU A 717 -9.75 -17.49 18.74
CA LEU A 717 -9.47 -18.81 18.19
C LEU A 717 -9.02 -19.83 19.25
N GLY A 718 -8.81 -19.41 20.51
CA GLY A 718 -8.24 -20.25 21.57
C GLY A 718 -6.82 -20.73 21.26
N ALA A 719 -6.07 -19.98 20.46
CA ALA A 719 -4.73 -20.30 19.98
C ALA A 719 -3.70 -19.33 20.59
N THR A 720 -3.64 -19.24 21.91
CA THR A 720 -2.86 -18.21 22.63
C THR A 720 -1.41 -18.61 22.92
N GLU A 721 -1.12 -19.92 22.95
CA GLU A 721 0.20 -20.47 23.29
C GLU A 721 0.96 -20.97 22.06
N VAL A 722 2.26 -20.69 22.03
CA VAL A 722 3.16 -21.22 20.99
C VAL A 722 3.25 -22.74 21.14
N ARG A 723 3.09 -23.45 20.03
CA ARG A 723 3.27 -24.91 20.00
C ARG A 723 4.76 -25.21 19.90
N PRO A 724 5.32 -26.14 20.69
CA PRO A 724 6.69 -26.58 20.47
C PRO A 724 6.78 -27.27 19.10
N PHE A 725 7.87 -27.07 18.37
CA PHE A 725 8.26 -28.02 17.32
C PHE A 725 8.86 -29.23 18.03
N ALA A 726 8.51 -30.45 17.62
CA ALA A 726 9.24 -31.61 18.09
C ALA A 726 10.71 -31.45 17.63
N ASP A 727 11.66 -31.36 18.56
CA ASP A 727 13.07 -31.45 18.22
C ASP A 727 13.29 -32.83 17.61
N ALA A 728 13.66 -32.85 16.33
CA ALA A 728 13.97 -34.07 15.57
C ALA A 728 15.29 -34.70 16.04
#